data_AF-A0A1B0EXN1-F1
#
_entry.id   AF-A0A1B0EXN1-F1
#
_cell.length_a   1.000
_cell.length_b   1.000
_cell.length_c   1.000
_cell.angle_alpha   90.00
_cell.angle_beta   90.00
_cell.angle_gamma   90.00
#
_symmetry.space_group_name_H-M   'P 1'
#
loop_
_entity.id
_entity.type
_entity.pdbx_description
1 polymer ?
#
loop_
_entity_poly.entity_id
_entity_poly.type
_entity_poly.pdbx_seq_one_letter_code
_entity_poly.pdbx_strand_id
1 'polypeptide(L)'
;MSLDQSQIVGEYVQQLITQHCVFVQFALRNSNKKGRQPNSHSELLHLVLRKMHWRVLMMVWRRKLYVMGCVTVLVVAAWGWATFSLIGTPTATDEGVKVLDGAHTESQGLWQRLTIFRRDPKPPLDAGVKFVKPTGNIPPKPQSESMMSKLDNLFSSKYVEKLRNLKVPDREDIAWRRKAIEQRAAADKQMYYDHELQRMGVPVIKGIGPDSGLVPPKQRLVHLDLKGAPPKIQYLKRIIPILKSLGATGLLLEYEDMFPYTGQIANIAARNAYAKNRLVDFLQTAKAAGLTVMPLVQTFGHMEFVLKLREYQEMRENPDSPQALCPSFNKSLLFVEEMLLQVINFHMKIDESPVLDDDAGTNSLRPHFRAIHIGCDEVYRMGECPRCRDKSKHELFLAHVSAVATRIKTRWPGLDVVIWDDMMRQIQVLDLQDFKLGELVQPMIWVYAEDVYRFVSPQTFDKYSMVFPTAWAASAFKGAHGETLLLPPSRRHLENTLKWLTVIQSENARFKGGIQGLALTGWQRYDHFAVLCELLPAALPSLAVSLATATLGYLEVNGHKNTILSAMSCPEKSAESLHRRPWLDFHQDPDMSFFAWCMFPGSALFRYSHRLLTTVAESRDYVENIKYKRGWLTDYNIKHNFTSPVRVAELVEHATKLKGSLITLAKNASDIMMDIYDKFTIEEFIEQRINPVVDELNGLLAAASRLNAIKVWPRRPLPYIRVITDIKSLTNSTKKKISSEMGIDQDTPSKSNLSVKLLADVFAEIDPHVQVESFEETQGSRRGDNYTAALFRIRVKGSVVPDGNTAKRSKWECSLICKRLPDSQARRDAYRSETLFRNEVHFYTKIVRELLSFQQRRTRESFSAIPRCYFARNDLLILEDLCAKEFCMPNRQEGLSLQQTESVLAELAHFHALSLAYKAEHRREFDLLTASIEEGIFAASNLEWFRNYYRHLTRNAVDMVSQSFQDAEDGRLYVQRLRDFVDTDEFFMRMVDLVRGSSELAVICHGDCWTNNFLYRYSADRKLVSGVCLVDFQLIRYGSPALDIANLIFCCTDHTLRKEHLPSLLKLYGQELAKALKKFGSYPSFCGSCEEELLEKIQEDFKKYARFGLGLAMDILPISTCSADQAPDLYVLPAEDATNLAPELNVPPNEICGRKMRDIVVDLVDNGWL
;
A
#
# COMPACT_ATOMS: atom_id res chain seq x y z
N MET A 1 67.51 -6.85 5.60
CA MET A 1 68.04 -8.09 6.23
C MET A 1 67.57 -9.26 5.41
N SER A 2 68.46 -10.20 5.07
CA SER A 2 68.14 -11.48 4.45
C SER A 2 67.97 -12.54 5.54
N LEU A 3 66.90 -13.33 5.49
CA LEU A 3 66.81 -14.59 6.22
C LEU A 3 66.10 -15.66 5.38
N ASP A 4 66.56 -16.87 5.58
CA ASP A 4 66.48 -18.08 4.76
C ASP A 4 65.08 -18.48 4.24
N GLN A 5 65.03 -18.96 2.98
CA GLN A 5 63.82 -19.60 2.42
C GLN A 5 63.82 -21.14 2.56
N SER A 6 64.95 -21.77 2.91
CA SER A 6 65.08 -23.23 2.93
C SER A 6 64.18 -23.91 3.98
N GLN A 7 64.02 -23.29 5.16
CA GLN A 7 63.26 -23.87 6.27
C GLN A 7 61.76 -23.99 5.98
N ILE A 8 61.17 -22.97 5.34
CA ILE A 8 59.73 -22.92 5.03
C ILE A 8 59.31 -24.04 4.07
N VAL A 9 60.18 -24.43 3.14
CA VAL A 9 59.90 -25.52 2.18
C VAL A 9 59.83 -26.88 2.89
N GLY A 10 60.64 -27.11 3.92
CA GLY A 10 60.64 -28.35 4.69
C GLY A 10 59.31 -28.61 5.39
N GLU A 11 58.82 -27.64 6.17
CA GLU A 11 57.55 -27.75 6.90
C GLU A 11 56.35 -27.94 5.96
N TYR A 12 56.35 -27.24 4.80
CA TYR A 12 55.26 -27.33 3.82
C TYR A 12 55.19 -28.71 3.14
N VAL A 13 56.34 -29.31 2.83
CA VAL A 13 56.41 -30.69 2.31
C VAL A 13 55.95 -31.69 3.36
N GLN A 14 56.33 -31.49 4.63
CA GLN A 14 55.94 -32.39 5.72
C GLN A 14 54.42 -32.34 5.98
N GLN A 15 53.80 -31.15 5.98
CA GLN A 15 52.33 -31.01 6.04
C GLN A 15 51.63 -31.69 4.86
N LEU A 16 52.13 -31.53 3.63
CA LEU A 16 51.56 -32.17 2.43
C LEU A 16 51.60 -33.70 2.52
N ILE A 17 52.69 -34.29 3.02
CA ILE A 17 52.81 -35.74 3.24
C ILE A 17 51.80 -36.21 4.30
N THR A 18 51.69 -35.50 5.44
CA THR A 18 50.71 -35.84 6.49
C THR A 18 49.27 -35.80 5.97
N GLN A 19 48.89 -34.76 5.19
CA GLN A 19 47.58 -34.70 4.55
C GLN A 19 47.34 -35.84 3.56
N HIS A 20 48.38 -36.26 2.82
CA HIS A 20 48.27 -37.39 1.87
C HIS A 20 47.99 -38.71 2.60
N CYS A 21 48.70 -39.00 3.70
CA CYS A 21 48.48 -40.20 4.50
C CYS A 21 47.05 -40.28 5.06
N VAL A 22 46.51 -39.16 5.55
CA VAL A 22 45.11 -39.07 6.03
C VAL A 22 44.12 -39.35 4.90
N PHE A 23 44.35 -38.79 3.71
CA PHE A 23 43.45 -38.98 2.56
C PHE A 23 43.46 -40.42 2.03
N VAL A 24 44.63 -41.08 2.01
CA VAL A 24 44.76 -42.50 1.64
C VAL A 24 44.08 -43.41 2.66
N GLN A 25 44.22 -43.17 3.96
CA GLN A 25 43.48 -43.92 4.99
C GLN A 25 41.96 -43.72 4.89
N PHE A 26 41.51 -42.51 4.55
CA PHE A 26 40.08 -42.21 4.34
C PHE A 26 39.52 -42.91 3.09
N ALA A 27 40.29 -42.98 2.00
CA ALA A 27 39.93 -43.72 0.80
C ALA A 27 39.83 -45.23 1.07
N LEU A 28 40.83 -45.82 1.75
CA LEU A 28 40.84 -47.24 2.11
C LEU A 28 39.68 -47.62 3.05
N ARG A 29 39.36 -46.77 4.05
CA ARG A 29 38.21 -46.98 4.95
C ARG A 29 36.86 -46.95 4.21
N ASN A 30 36.72 -46.12 3.18
CA ASN A 30 35.47 -46.04 2.42
C ASN A 30 35.31 -47.15 1.36
N SER A 31 36.41 -47.70 0.85
CA SER A 31 36.38 -48.84 -0.10
C SER A 31 35.68 -50.07 0.51
N ASN A 32 35.96 -50.38 1.79
CA ASN A 32 35.35 -51.50 2.51
C ASN A 32 33.83 -51.38 2.79
N LYS A 33 33.15 -50.30 2.36
CA LYS A 33 31.68 -50.15 2.48
C LYS A 33 30.90 -50.40 1.18
N LYS A 34 31.55 -50.69 0.05
CA LYS A 34 30.88 -51.10 -1.20
C LYS A 34 31.67 -52.22 -1.88
N GLY A 35 31.20 -53.47 -1.71
CA GLY A 35 31.95 -54.69 -2.05
C GLY A 35 32.29 -54.87 -3.54
N ARG A 36 33.37 -54.24 -4.00
CA ARG A 36 34.10 -54.57 -5.24
C ARG A 36 35.60 -54.38 -5.00
N GLN A 37 36.38 -55.46 -5.11
CA GLN A 37 37.84 -55.38 -5.18
C GLN A 37 38.27 -55.20 -6.65
N PRO A 38 39.16 -54.24 -6.97
CA PRO A 38 39.84 -54.17 -8.26
C PRO A 38 41.12 -55.01 -8.26
N ASN A 39 41.28 -55.88 -9.25
CA ASN A 39 42.36 -56.88 -9.30
C ASN A 39 43.62 -56.37 -10.04
N SER A 40 44.28 -55.33 -9.54
CA SER A 40 45.75 -55.11 -9.60
C SER A 40 46.14 -53.69 -9.16
N HIS A 41 47.43 -53.48 -8.88
CA HIS A 41 48.01 -52.13 -8.70
C HIS A 41 48.04 -51.28 -9.99
N SER A 42 47.91 -51.90 -11.17
CA SER A 42 48.03 -51.22 -12.47
C SER A 42 46.88 -50.22 -12.71
N GLU A 43 45.63 -50.65 -12.48
CA GLU A 43 44.44 -49.83 -12.74
C GLU A 43 44.39 -48.59 -11.84
N LEU A 44 44.83 -48.72 -10.58
CA LEU A 44 44.85 -47.60 -9.63
C LEU A 44 45.81 -46.50 -10.09
N LEU A 45 46.99 -46.86 -10.60
CA LEU A 45 48.00 -45.91 -11.07
C LEU A 45 47.52 -45.17 -12.33
N HIS A 46 46.92 -45.89 -13.28
CA HIS A 46 46.34 -45.29 -14.49
C HIS A 46 45.21 -44.29 -14.18
N LEU A 47 44.36 -44.59 -13.19
CA LEU A 47 43.25 -43.70 -12.81
C LEU A 47 43.74 -42.39 -12.15
N VAL A 48 44.84 -42.44 -11.40
CA VAL A 48 45.46 -41.26 -10.77
C VAL A 48 46.18 -40.39 -11.80
N LEU A 49 47.04 -40.98 -12.64
CA LEU A 49 47.80 -40.24 -13.66
C LEU A 49 46.90 -39.46 -14.62
N ARG A 50 45.78 -40.06 -15.06
CA ARG A 50 44.83 -39.42 -15.98
C ARG A 50 44.12 -38.19 -15.38
N LYS A 51 44.06 -38.06 -14.04
CA LYS A 51 43.53 -36.86 -13.34
C LYS A 51 44.59 -35.79 -13.07
N MET A 52 45.88 -36.12 -13.06
CA MET A 52 46.95 -35.13 -12.85
C MET A 52 47.18 -34.24 -14.08
N HIS A 53 47.21 -34.81 -15.29
CA HIS A 53 47.51 -34.07 -16.53
C HIS A 53 46.63 -32.82 -16.72
N TRP A 54 45.31 -32.94 -16.54
CA TRP A 54 44.37 -31.83 -16.74
C TRP A 54 44.61 -30.65 -15.80
N ARG A 55 44.92 -30.92 -14.52
CA ARG A 55 45.13 -29.87 -13.50
C ARG A 55 46.44 -29.13 -13.71
N VAL A 56 47.51 -29.81 -14.14
CA VAL A 56 48.78 -29.16 -14.49
C VAL A 56 48.63 -28.29 -15.74
N LEU A 57 47.97 -28.81 -16.79
CA LEU A 57 47.65 -28.04 -18.01
C LEU A 57 46.87 -26.76 -17.70
N MET A 58 45.78 -26.86 -16.91
CA MET A 58 44.98 -25.71 -16.47
C MET A 58 45.81 -24.66 -15.70
N MET A 59 46.75 -25.09 -14.84
CA MET A 59 47.59 -24.17 -14.07
C MET A 59 48.61 -23.44 -14.95
N VAL A 60 49.21 -24.14 -15.93
CA VAL A 60 50.09 -23.54 -16.95
C VAL A 60 49.32 -22.58 -17.85
N TRP A 61 48.11 -22.95 -18.27
CA TRP A 61 47.27 -22.12 -19.15
C TRP A 61 46.81 -20.83 -18.45
N ARG A 62 46.38 -20.91 -17.18
CA ARG A 62 46.06 -19.72 -16.36
C ARG A 62 47.27 -18.80 -16.16
N ARG A 63 48.49 -19.33 -15.96
CA ARG A 63 49.70 -18.50 -15.90
C ARG A 63 50.02 -17.84 -17.24
N LYS A 64 49.87 -18.53 -18.38
CA LYS A 64 50.05 -17.92 -19.71
C LYS A 64 49.02 -16.82 -19.99
N LEU A 65 47.75 -17.02 -19.64
CA LEU A 65 46.70 -15.98 -19.76
C LEU A 65 47.00 -14.75 -18.91
N TYR A 66 47.46 -14.92 -17.66
CA TYR A 66 47.82 -13.79 -16.80
C TYR A 66 49.01 -13.00 -17.36
N VAL A 67 50.04 -13.68 -17.87
CA VAL A 67 51.19 -13.03 -18.53
C VAL A 67 50.77 -12.31 -19.81
N MET A 68 49.91 -12.91 -20.64
CA MET A 68 49.36 -12.22 -21.82
C MET A 68 48.58 -10.96 -21.41
N GLY A 69 47.69 -11.04 -20.42
CA GLY A 69 46.93 -9.88 -19.93
C GLY A 69 47.82 -8.73 -19.46
N CYS A 70 48.87 -9.03 -18.69
CA CYS A 70 49.87 -8.02 -18.29
C CYS A 70 50.61 -7.41 -19.49
N VAL A 71 50.99 -8.22 -20.49
CA VAL A 71 51.62 -7.71 -21.72
C VAL A 71 50.65 -6.85 -22.53
N THR A 72 49.39 -7.23 -22.68
CA THR A 72 48.37 -6.43 -23.37
C THR A 72 48.16 -5.08 -22.69
N VAL A 73 48.08 -5.04 -21.35
CA VAL A 73 47.96 -3.77 -20.59
C VAL A 73 49.20 -2.89 -20.78
N LEU A 74 50.41 -3.47 -20.78
CA LEU A 74 51.65 -2.72 -21.03
C LEU A 74 51.75 -2.20 -22.47
N VAL A 75 51.31 -2.97 -23.46
CA VAL A 75 51.25 -2.53 -24.87
C VAL A 75 50.23 -1.40 -25.05
N VAL A 76 49.03 -1.52 -24.46
CA VAL A 76 48.02 -0.45 -24.50
C VAL A 76 48.50 0.82 -23.79
N ALA A 77 49.17 0.69 -22.64
CA ALA A 77 49.77 1.82 -21.94
C ALA A 77 50.87 2.50 -22.79
N ALA A 78 51.75 1.73 -23.44
CA ALA A 78 52.77 2.25 -24.34
C ALA A 78 52.18 2.94 -25.58
N TRP A 79 51.09 2.40 -26.16
CA TRP A 79 50.36 3.01 -27.27
C TRP A 79 49.68 4.33 -26.85
N GLY A 80 49.09 4.36 -25.66
CA GLY A 80 48.53 5.58 -25.06
C GLY A 80 49.60 6.66 -24.82
N TRP A 81 50.78 6.27 -24.35
CA TRP A 81 51.87 7.23 -24.10
C TRP A 81 52.51 7.74 -25.40
N ALA A 82 52.64 6.89 -26.43
CA ALA A 82 53.11 7.29 -27.75
C ALA A 82 52.13 8.24 -28.46
N THR A 83 50.82 7.99 -28.35
CA THR A 83 49.79 8.88 -28.94
C THR A 83 49.67 10.21 -28.19
N PHE A 84 49.82 10.25 -26.86
CA PHE A 84 49.88 11.50 -26.11
C PHE A 84 51.17 12.31 -26.38
N SER A 85 52.27 11.65 -26.77
CA SER A 85 53.56 12.31 -27.05
C SER A 85 53.68 12.83 -28.50
N LEU A 86 52.69 12.54 -29.37
CA LEU A 86 52.68 12.96 -30.78
C LEU A 86 51.75 14.16 -31.06
N ILE A 87 50.91 14.56 -30.10
CA ILE A 87 50.06 15.77 -30.22
C ILE A 87 50.82 16.94 -29.58
N GLY A 88 51.71 17.54 -30.37
CA GLY A 88 52.54 18.67 -29.96
C GLY A 88 51.75 19.95 -29.67
N THR A 89 52.30 20.77 -28.78
CA THR A 89 51.74 22.07 -28.35
C THR A 89 51.59 23.07 -29.50
N PRO A 90 50.42 23.71 -29.66
CA PRO A 90 50.29 24.94 -30.44
C PRO A 90 50.85 26.12 -29.64
N THR A 91 51.89 26.78 -30.15
CA THR A 91 52.36 28.07 -29.63
C THR A 91 51.43 29.21 -30.06
N ALA A 92 51.17 30.17 -29.18
CA ALA A 92 50.43 31.38 -29.52
C ALA A 92 51.37 32.46 -30.08
N THR A 93 51.00 33.05 -31.22
CA THR A 93 51.57 34.28 -31.78
C THR A 93 50.45 35.06 -32.47
N ASP A 94 50.38 36.37 -32.23
CA ASP A 94 49.45 37.27 -32.91
C ASP A 94 49.79 37.42 -34.40
N GLU A 95 48.76 37.45 -35.26
CA GLU A 95 48.36 38.60 -36.10
C GLU A 95 47.13 38.18 -36.95
N GLY A 96 46.55 39.07 -37.77
CA GLY A 96 45.30 38.76 -38.50
C GLY A 96 45.02 39.63 -39.72
N VAL A 97 43.73 39.87 -39.99
CA VAL A 97 43.17 40.85 -40.97
C VAL A 97 43.07 40.41 -42.46
N LYS A 98 41.84 40.02 -42.87
CA LYS A 98 41.20 40.25 -44.22
C LYS A 98 41.80 39.50 -45.45
N VAL A 99 41.13 39.31 -46.61
CA VAL A 99 39.74 39.57 -47.10
C VAL A 99 39.36 38.57 -48.23
N LEU A 100 38.10 38.63 -48.68
CA LEU A 100 37.43 38.09 -49.90
C LEU A 100 38.34 37.79 -51.15
N ASP A 101 37.95 36.98 -52.15
CA ASP A 101 36.60 36.73 -52.71
C ASP A 101 36.56 35.44 -53.59
N GLY A 102 35.38 35.01 -54.10
CA GLY A 102 35.30 34.10 -55.28
C GLY A 102 34.32 32.91 -55.21
N ALA A 103 33.17 33.04 -55.91
CA ALA A 103 32.23 31.98 -56.32
C ALA A 103 32.84 30.98 -57.34
N HIS A 104 32.31 29.79 -57.70
CA HIS A 104 31.23 28.87 -57.24
C HIS A 104 31.40 27.54 -58.05
N THR A 105 30.72 26.41 -57.82
CA THR A 105 29.66 26.03 -56.86
C THR A 105 30.11 24.74 -56.10
N GLU A 106 29.43 23.61 -55.80
CA GLU A 106 28.03 23.13 -55.92
C GLU A 106 27.73 22.01 -54.89
N SER A 107 26.44 21.64 -54.76
CA SER A 107 25.90 20.48 -54.02
C SER A 107 25.95 20.54 -52.47
N GLN A 108 25.11 19.70 -51.85
CA GLN A 108 25.02 19.40 -50.40
C GLN A 108 24.63 20.53 -49.42
N GLY A 109 23.37 20.99 -49.55
CA GLY A 109 22.66 21.57 -48.40
C GLY A 109 22.18 20.48 -47.42
N LEU A 110 22.80 20.40 -46.23
CA LEU A 110 22.26 19.64 -45.09
C LEU A 110 22.62 20.22 -43.70
N TRP A 111 23.75 20.92 -43.59
CA TRP A 111 24.32 21.34 -42.29
C TRP A 111 23.72 22.61 -41.67
N GLN A 112 22.78 23.29 -42.32
CA GLN A 112 22.12 24.50 -41.81
C GLN A 112 20.79 24.26 -41.08
N ARG A 113 20.53 23.02 -40.61
CA ARG A 113 19.35 22.67 -39.80
C ARG A 113 19.65 22.05 -38.43
N LEU A 114 20.92 21.93 -38.03
CA LEU A 114 21.32 21.25 -36.78
C LEU A 114 22.27 22.06 -35.87
N THR A 115 21.94 23.33 -35.63
CA THR A 115 22.52 24.13 -34.53
C THR A 115 21.46 25.00 -33.85
N ILE A 116 20.59 24.38 -33.05
CA ILE A 116 20.02 24.92 -31.79
C ILE A 116 19.47 23.72 -30.99
N PHE A 117 20.28 23.21 -30.06
CA PHE A 117 19.82 22.67 -28.77
C PHE A 117 20.66 23.41 -27.73
N ARG A 118 20.11 24.45 -27.09
CA ARG A 118 19.43 24.36 -25.79
C ARG A 118 20.23 23.54 -24.76
N ARG A 119 20.57 24.20 -23.66
CA ARG A 119 20.82 23.53 -22.38
C ARG A 119 19.50 22.91 -21.93
N ASP A 120 19.40 21.59 -21.98
CA ASP A 120 18.39 20.89 -21.18
C ASP A 120 18.90 20.73 -19.74
N PRO A 121 18.00 20.72 -18.73
CA PRO A 121 18.37 20.56 -17.34
C PRO A 121 18.88 19.14 -17.06
N LYS A 122 19.61 18.97 -15.95
CA LYS A 122 19.92 17.63 -15.43
C LYS A 122 18.61 16.87 -15.15
N PRO A 123 18.53 15.56 -15.41
CA PRO A 123 17.42 14.76 -14.92
C PRO A 123 17.34 14.82 -13.38
N PRO A 124 16.15 14.71 -12.78
CA PRO A 124 15.99 14.71 -11.34
C PRO A 124 16.81 13.58 -10.71
N LEU A 125 17.41 13.86 -9.55
CA LEU A 125 18.27 12.92 -8.84
C LEU A 125 17.44 11.80 -8.23
N ASP A 126 17.53 10.61 -8.83
CA ASP A 126 16.84 9.41 -8.37
C ASP A 126 17.08 9.14 -6.87
N ALA A 127 16.00 9.11 -6.09
CA ALA A 127 15.96 9.18 -4.64
C ALA A 127 15.99 7.79 -3.97
N GLY A 128 16.69 6.83 -4.58
CA GLY A 128 16.76 5.43 -4.16
C GLY A 128 17.11 5.24 -2.67
N VAL A 129 16.23 4.55 -1.95
CA VAL A 129 16.44 4.07 -0.58
C VAL A 129 17.28 2.80 -0.62
N LYS A 130 18.30 2.68 0.24
CA LYS A 130 19.09 1.45 0.36
C LYS A 130 18.62 0.59 1.52
N PHE A 131 17.80 -0.41 1.24
CA PHE A 131 17.57 -1.51 2.17
C PHE A 131 18.71 -2.52 2.09
N VAL A 132 19.38 -2.76 3.22
CA VAL A 132 20.36 -3.83 3.40
C VAL A 132 19.90 -4.68 4.58
N LYS A 133 19.98 -6.01 4.45
CA LYS A 133 19.52 -6.93 5.51
C LYS A 133 20.33 -6.74 6.80
N PRO A 134 19.71 -6.76 7.99
CA PRO A 134 20.43 -6.64 9.25
C PRO A 134 21.34 -7.84 9.49
N THR A 135 22.65 -7.59 9.60
CA THR A 135 23.64 -8.60 10.01
C THR A 135 23.62 -8.77 11.53
N GLY A 136 22.83 -9.74 12.00
CA GLY A 136 22.77 -10.08 13.43
C GLY A 136 24.12 -10.50 14.01
N ASN A 137 24.39 -10.07 15.24
CA ASN A 137 25.52 -10.48 16.10
C ASN A 137 26.94 -10.26 15.54
N ILE A 138 27.36 -8.98 15.49
CA ILE A 138 28.78 -8.62 15.62
C ILE A 138 28.99 -8.06 17.04
N PRO A 139 29.92 -8.59 17.86
CA PRO A 139 30.12 -8.12 19.23
C PRO A 139 30.77 -6.72 19.26
N PRO A 140 30.42 -5.86 20.24
CA PRO A 140 30.95 -4.51 20.33
C PRO A 140 32.44 -4.50 20.65
N LYS A 141 33.25 -3.80 19.83
CA LYS A 141 34.64 -3.50 20.18
C LYS A 141 34.67 -2.49 21.33
N PRO A 142 35.40 -2.75 22.43
CA PRO A 142 35.51 -1.81 23.53
C PRO A 142 36.50 -0.69 23.17
N GLN A 143 35.99 0.51 22.94
CA GLN A 143 36.79 1.75 23.01
C GLN A 143 36.00 2.80 23.80
N SER A 144 36.68 3.40 24.77
CA SER A 144 36.17 4.55 25.55
C SER A 144 36.16 5.82 24.69
N GLU A 145 35.31 6.78 25.08
CA GLU A 145 34.99 8.01 24.32
C GLU A 145 34.31 7.75 22.97
N SER A 146 33.32 8.59 22.62
CA SER A 146 32.61 8.49 21.35
C SER A 146 33.60 8.57 20.18
N MET A 147 33.46 7.66 19.20
CA MET A 147 34.28 7.70 17.99
C MET A 147 34.05 9.01 17.21
N MET A 148 32.85 9.61 17.31
CA MET A 148 32.60 10.95 16.76
C MET A 148 33.42 12.02 17.51
N SER A 149 33.41 12.05 18.86
CA SER A 149 34.25 13.01 19.59
C SER A 149 35.75 12.77 19.40
N LYS A 150 36.16 11.52 19.12
CA LYS A 150 37.54 11.22 18.71
C LYS A 150 37.87 11.71 17.31
N LEU A 151 36.98 11.54 16.34
CA LEU A 151 37.14 12.12 15.00
C LEU A 151 37.21 13.66 15.07
N ASP A 152 36.27 14.29 15.78
CA ASP A 152 36.27 15.73 16.02
C ASP A 152 37.58 16.20 16.68
N ASN A 153 38.05 15.52 17.73
CA ASN A 153 39.30 15.89 18.44
C ASN A 153 40.58 15.57 17.66
N LEU A 154 40.60 14.53 16.81
CA LEU A 154 41.75 14.22 15.94
C LEU A 154 41.92 15.28 14.84
N PHE A 155 40.82 15.79 14.28
CA PHE A 155 40.86 16.62 13.07
C PHE A 155 40.58 18.12 13.29
N SER A 156 40.04 18.56 14.44
CA SER A 156 39.74 19.99 14.69
C SER A 156 40.94 20.88 15.03
N SER A 157 42.02 20.34 15.60
CA SER A 157 43.21 21.14 15.99
C SER A 157 44.53 20.45 15.64
N LYS A 158 44.98 19.49 16.45
CA LYS A 158 46.38 19.02 16.45
C LYS A 158 46.88 18.48 15.11
N TYR A 159 46.06 17.80 14.31
CA TYR A 159 46.50 17.32 12.98
C TYR A 159 46.60 18.47 11.96
N VAL A 160 45.69 19.45 12.01
CA VAL A 160 45.69 20.62 11.13
C VAL A 160 46.80 21.61 11.49
N GLU A 161 47.11 21.79 12.77
CA GLU A 161 48.30 22.55 13.21
C GLU A 161 49.60 21.87 12.77
N LYS A 162 49.68 20.53 12.86
CA LYS A 162 50.85 19.78 12.40
C LYS A 162 51.05 19.87 10.88
N LEU A 163 49.98 20.09 10.11
CA LEU A 163 50.05 20.42 8.69
C LEU A 163 50.43 21.89 8.44
N ARG A 164 49.94 22.86 9.25
CA ARG A 164 50.35 24.29 9.16
C ARG A 164 51.85 24.51 9.37
N ASN A 165 52.49 23.67 10.18
CA ASN A 165 53.91 23.83 10.57
C ASN A 165 54.91 23.15 9.61
N LEU A 166 54.46 22.56 8.48
CA LEU A 166 55.33 21.97 7.47
C LEU A 166 55.80 23.01 6.45
N LYS A 167 57.10 23.35 6.46
CA LYS A 167 57.74 24.19 5.42
C LYS A 167 58.03 23.37 4.15
N VAL A 168 57.07 23.32 3.23
CA VAL A 168 57.17 22.69 1.89
C VAL A 168 56.52 23.65 0.87
N PRO A 169 57.00 23.78 -0.40
CA PRO A 169 56.99 25.09 -1.06
C PRO A 169 55.68 25.64 -1.66
N ASP A 170 54.59 24.88 -1.77
CA ASP A 170 53.44 25.27 -2.59
C ASP A 170 52.08 25.30 -1.86
N ARG A 171 51.22 26.27 -2.22
CA ARG A 171 49.91 26.49 -1.59
C ARG A 171 48.82 25.57 -2.14
N GLU A 172 48.85 25.22 -3.42
CA GLU A 172 47.74 24.48 -4.05
C GLU A 172 47.71 23.00 -3.63
N ASP A 173 48.88 22.37 -3.52
CA ASP A 173 49.03 20.97 -3.09
C ASP A 173 48.57 20.78 -1.63
N ILE A 174 48.74 21.78 -0.76
CA ILE A 174 48.18 21.80 0.59
C ILE A 174 46.64 21.87 0.55
N ALA A 175 46.06 22.70 -0.32
CA ALA A 175 44.61 22.85 -0.46
C ALA A 175 43.94 21.57 -1.01
N TRP A 176 44.57 20.90 -1.98
CA TRP A 176 44.07 19.62 -2.51
C TRP A 176 44.09 18.52 -1.45
N ARG A 177 45.22 18.33 -0.75
CA ARG A 177 45.34 17.31 0.32
C ARG A 177 44.35 17.55 1.45
N ARG A 178 44.15 18.82 1.84
CA ARG A 178 43.14 19.22 2.82
C ARG A 178 41.74 18.81 2.39
N LYS A 179 41.33 19.16 1.16
CA LYS A 179 40.01 18.83 0.62
C LYS A 179 39.76 17.31 0.55
N ALA A 180 40.79 16.53 0.21
CA ALA A 180 40.70 15.07 0.19
C ALA A 180 40.52 14.46 1.60
N ILE A 181 41.16 15.03 2.63
CA ILE A 181 40.98 14.63 4.03
C ILE A 181 39.57 15.00 4.51
N GLU A 182 39.10 16.22 4.22
CA GLU A 182 37.76 16.70 4.58
C GLU A 182 36.65 15.84 3.92
N GLN A 183 36.79 15.51 2.64
CA GLN A 183 35.87 14.60 1.93
C GLN A 183 35.85 13.19 2.53
N ARG A 184 37.00 12.66 2.95
CA ARG A 184 37.08 11.34 3.59
C ARG A 184 36.41 11.33 4.96
N ALA A 185 36.67 12.36 5.78
CA ALA A 185 36.06 12.49 7.10
C ALA A 185 34.52 12.58 7.01
N ALA A 186 33.99 13.34 6.05
CA ALA A 186 32.55 13.41 5.80
C ALA A 186 31.96 12.05 5.35
N ALA A 187 32.67 11.30 4.50
CA ALA A 187 32.24 9.96 4.08
C ALA A 187 32.25 8.94 5.24
N ASP A 188 33.31 8.93 6.07
CA ASP A 188 33.41 8.07 7.25
C ASP A 188 32.30 8.42 8.29
N LYS A 189 31.97 9.71 8.44
CA LYS A 189 30.89 10.19 9.32
C LYS A 189 29.49 9.82 8.79
N GLN A 190 29.25 9.96 7.49
CA GLN A 190 27.99 9.53 6.87
C GLN A 190 27.80 8.01 6.98
N MET A 191 28.86 7.21 6.77
CA MET A 191 28.81 5.76 6.94
C MET A 191 28.49 5.36 8.38
N TYR A 192 29.01 6.07 9.38
CA TYR A 192 28.62 5.88 10.78
C TYR A 192 27.15 6.26 11.04
N TYR A 193 26.69 7.40 10.51
CA TYR A 193 25.31 7.84 10.61
C TYR A 193 24.32 6.82 10.01
N ASP A 194 24.59 6.35 8.79
CA ASP A 194 23.79 5.33 8.09
C ASP A 194 23.69 4.02 8.89
N HIS A 195 24.79 3.60 9.53
CA HIS A 195 24.85 2.43 10.41
C HIS A 195 24.01 2.60 11.69
N GLU A 196 24.05 3.78 12.32
CA GLU A 196 23.24 4.02 13.51
C GLU A 196 21.74 4.11 13.17
N LEU A 197 21.35 4.69 12.03
CA LEU A 197 19.95 4.64 11.56
C LEU A 197 19.44 3.20 11.40
N GLN A 198 20.25 2.33 10.77
CA GLN A 198 19.90 0.91 10.61
C GLN A 198 19.74 0.20 11.96
N ARG A 199 20.57 0.53 12.96
CA ARG A 199 20.42 0.03 14.34
C ARG A 199 19.19 0.58 15.06
N MET A 200 18.76 1.80 14.74
CA MET A 200 17.54 2.42 15.27
C MET A 200 16.25 1.90 14.60
N GLY A 201 16.36 1.14 13.51
CA GLY A 201 15.21 0.71 12.71
C GLY A 201 14.66 1.79 11.79
N VAL A 202 15.47 2.80 11.46
CA VAL A 202 15.13 3.89 10.54
C VAL A 202 15.84 3.62 9.19
N PRO A 203 15.14 3.72 8.04
CA PRO A 203 15.75 3.49 6.74
C PRO A 203 16.73 4.62 6.36
N VAL A 204 17.81 4.23 5.67
CA VAL A 204 18.80 5.19 5.15
C VAL A 204 18.27 5.82 3.86
N ILE A 205 17.98 7.11 3.91
CA ILE A 205 17.54 7.90 2.76
C ILE A 205 18.74 8.68 2.21
N LYS A 206 19.06 8.40 0.95
CA LYS A 206 20.17 9.01 0.19
C LYS A 206 20.07 10.54 0.22
N GLY A 207 21.12 11.19 0.70
CA GLY A 207 21.21 12.66 0.80
C GLY A 207 20.85 13.23 2.17
N ILE A 208 20.36 12.42 3.12
CA ILE A 208 20.14 12.86 4.52
C ILE A 208 21.34 12.50 5.40
N GLY A 209 21.82 13.46 6.19
CA GLY A 209 22.83 13.25 7.22
C GLY A 209 23.43 14.55 7.75
N PRO A 210 24.28 14.50 8.80
CA PRO A 210 24.79 15.70 9.48
C PRO A 210 25.57 16.66 8.57
N ASP A 211 26.30 16.11 7.60
CA ASP A 211 27.17 16.87 6.67
C ASP A 211 26.56 16.98 5.26
N SER A 212 25.27 16.67 5.11
CA SER A 212 24.55 16.66 3.82
C SER A 212 24.43 18.03 3.13
N GLY A 213 24.55 19.12 3.89
CA GLY A 213 24.23 20.47 3.42
C GLY A 213 22.74 20.71 3.20
N LEU A 214 21.85 19.84 3.70
CA LEU A 214 20.41 20.09 3.74
C LEU A 214 20.11 21.38 4.50
N VAL A 215 19.27 22.24 3.90
CA VAL A 215 18.74 23.44 4.55
C VAL A 215 17.38 23.08 5.15
N PRO A 216 17.18 23.16 6.48
CA PRO A 216 15.89 22.88 7.10
C PRO A 216 14.76 23.77 6.55
N PRO A 217 13.49 23.29 6.52
CA PRO A 217 12.35 24.08 6.05
C PRO A 217 12.25 25.40 6.82
N LYS A 218 12.11 26.53 6.10
CA LYS A 218 12.20 27.89 6.69
C LYS A 218 11.20 28.06 7.85
N GLN A 219 9.95 27.68 7.62
CA GLN A 219 8.90 27.52 8.64
C GLN A 219 8.72 26.04 8.98
N ARG A 220 8.46 25.76 10.26
CA ARG A 220 8.17 24.43 10.82
C ARG A 220 6.96 24.58 11.73
N LEU A 221 5.78 24.27 11.19
CA LEU A 221 4.50 24.47 11.86
C LEU A 221 4.07 23.18 12.55
N VAL A 222 3.60 23.29 13.80
CA VAL A 222 2.94 22.18 14.50
C VAL A 222 1.44 22.35 14.34
N HIS A 223 0.75 21.36 13.79
CA HIS A 223 -0.71 21.36 13.78
C HIS A 223 -1.25 21.01 15.16
N LEU A 224 -2.17 21.83 15.65
CA LEU A 224 -3.07 21.49 16.73
C LEU A 224 -4.48 21.48 16.15
N ASP A 225 -4.96 20.28 15.82
CA ASP A 225 -6.39 20.04 15.65
C ASP A 225 -7.04 20.06 17.04
N LEU A 226 -8.10 20.86 17.18
CA LEU A 226 -8.80 21.09 18.44
C LEU A 226 -10.17 20.40 18.48
N LYS A 227 -10.64 19.76 17.40
CA LYS A 227 -12.03 19.25 17.29
C LYS A 227 -12.30 18.02 18.15
N GLY A 228 -13.43 18.05 18.86
CA GLY A 228 -13.95 16.96 19.68
C GLY A 228 -13.18 16.64 20.97
N ALA A 229 -11.84 16.54 20.92
CA ALA A 229 -10.97 16.37 22.09
C ALA A 229 -10.00 17.56 22.27
N PRO A 230 -10.51 18.75 22.65
CA PRO A 230 -9.72 19.96 22.84
C PRO A 230 -8.84 19.89 24.11
N PRO A 231 -7.51 20.00 23.99
CA PRO A 231 -6.65 20.11 25.17
C PRO A 231 -6.86 21.46 25.87
N LYS A 232 -6.99 21.45 27.20
CA LYS A 232 -7.14 22.65 28.03
C LYS A 232 -5.99 23.63 27.76
N ILE A 233 -6.30 24.93 27.71
CA ILE A 233 -5.29 25.99 27.46
C ILE A 233 -4.07 25.89 28.39
N GLN A 234 -4.25 25.52 29.65
CA GLN A 234 -3.14 25.33 30.60
C GLN A 234 -2.23 24.13 30.26
N TYR A 235 -2.73 23.14 29.53
CA TYR A 235 -1.90 22.10 28.93
C TYR A 235 -1.20 22.60 27.66
N LEU A 236 -1.92 23.27 26.76
CA LEU A 236 -1.33 23.83 25.54
C LEU A 236 -0.18 24.81 25.87
N LYS A 237 -0.35 25.71 26.85
CA LYS A 237 0.70 26.61 27.34
C LYS A 237 1.92 25.87 27.92
N ARG A 238 1.73 24.68 28.53
CA ARG A 238 2.84 23.84 29.04
C ARG A 238 3.68 23.19 27.94
N ILE A 239 3.15 22.97 26.73
CA ILE A 239 3.92 22.38 25.62
C ILE A 239 4.64 23.42 24.74
N ILE A 240 4.23 24.69 24.74
CA ILE A 240 4.87 25.76 23.94
C ILE A 240 6.40 25.82 24.11
N PRO A 241 7.00 25.77 25.32
CA PRO A 241 8.46 25.78 25.47
C PRO A 241 9.15 24.56 24.84
N ILE A 242 8.50 23.40 24.90
CA ILE A 242 9.01 22.14 24.32
C ILE A 242 9.00 22.24 22.80
N LEU A 243 7.87 22.65 22.20
CA LEU A 243 7.79 22.88 20.74
C LEU A 243 8.84 23.90 20.28
N LYS A 244 9.07 24.97 21.04
CA LYS A 244 10.09 25.98 20.74
C LYS A 244 11.52 25.42 20.81
N SER A 245 11.84 24.63 21.85
CA SER A 245 13.17 24.02 22.01
C SER A 245 13.50 22.94 20.97
N LEU A 246 12.47 22.25 20.46
CA LEU A 246 12.54 21.33 19.32
C LEU A 246 12.59 22.07 17.96
N GLY A 247 12.43 23.39 17.98
CA GLY A 247 12.64 24.29 16.84
C GLY A 247 11.40 24.64 16.02
N ALA A 248 10.18 24.49 16.54
CA ALA A 248 8.98 25.02 15.88
C ALA A 248 9.10 26.54 15.64
N THR A 249 8.58 27.00 14.49
CA THR A 249 8.50 28.43 14.17
C THR A 249 7.09 28.99 14.32
N GLY A 250 6.08 28.13 14.34
CA GLY A 250 4.69 28.52 14.48
C GLY A 250 3.75 27.35 14.70
N LEU A 251 2.45 27.66 14.79
CA LEU A 251 1.37 26.70 14.94
C LEU A 251 0.41 26.83 13.75
N LEU A 252 -0.08 25.70 13.24
CA LEU A 252 -1.30 25.61 12.46
C LEU A 252 -2.42 25.27 13.46
N LEU A 253 -3.51 26.04 13.51
CA LEU A 253 -4.58 25.87 14.50
C LEU A 253 -5.93 25.65 13.83
N GLU A 254 -6.39 24.40 13.75
CA GLU A 254 -7.74 24.08 13.28
C GLU A 254 -8.73 24.19 14.44
N TYR A 255 -9.74 25.05 14.27
CA TYR A 255 -10.71 25.34 15.32
C TYR A 255 -12.03 24.59 15.19
N GLU A 256 -12.59 24.48 13.98
CA GLU A 256 -13.97 24.03 13.73
C GLU A 256 -14.98 24.57 14.77
N ASP A 257 -15.74 23.73 15.47
CA ASP A 257 -16.72 24.14 16.48
C ASP A 257 -16.11 24.61 17.82
N MET A 258 -14.79 24.53 18.01
CA MET A 258 -14.13 24.98 19.25
C MET A 258 -13.81 26.49 19.30
N PHE A 259 -14.00 27.24 18.21
CA PHE A 259 -13.89 28.70 18.24
C PHE A 259 -15.15 29.34 18.88
N PRO A 260 -15.00 30.37 19.75
CA PRO A 260 -16.13 31.06 20.37
C PRO A 260 -16.82 32.03 19.39
N TYR A 261 -17.55 31.49 18.42
CA TYR A 261 -18.36 32.25 17.46
C TYR A 261 -19.48 33.04 18.17
N THR A 262 -19.91 34.13 17.53
CA THR A 262 -20.87 35.09 18.10
C THR A 262 -21.90 35.55 17.06
N GLY A 263 -22.92 36.28 17.51
CA GLY A 263 -23.97 36.81 16.62
C GLY A 263 -24.84 35.70 16.02
N GLN A 264 -25.14 35.81 14.73
CA GLN A 264 -26.06 34.89 14.03
C GLN A 264 -25.53 33.46 13.88
N ILE A 265 -24.21 33.26 14.02
CA ILE A 265 -23.55 31.94 13.90
C ILE A 265 -23.11 31.36 15.26
N ALA A 266 -23.53 31.96 16.38
CA ALA A 266 -23.10 31.53 17.73
C ALA A 266 -23.47 30.08 18.09
N ASN A 267 -24.45 29.47 17.40
CA ASN A 267 -24.88 28.08 17.59
C ASN A 267 -23.97 27.04 16.92
N ILE A 268 -23.00 27.44 16.07
CA ILE A 268 -21.99 26.50 15.54
C ILE A 268 -20.87 26.23 16.55
N ALA A 269 -20.75 27.04 17.62
CA ALA A 269 -19.78 26.80 18.67
C ALA A 269 -20.23 25.63 19.58
N ALA A 270 -19.31 24.71 19.85
CA ALA A 270 -19.50 23.60 20.77
C ALA A 270 -19.83 24.11 22.19
N ARG A 271 -20.59 23.32 22.96
CA ARG A 271 -20.98 23.72 24.34
C ARG A 271 -19.82 23.83 25.32
N ASN A 272 -18.66 23.28 24.95
CA ASN A 272 -17.37 23.34 25.63
C ASN A 272 -16.32 24.18 24.87
N ALA A 273 -16.72 24.96 23.85
CA ALA A 273 -15.84 25.83 23.06
C ALA A 273 -14.97 26.77 23.93
N TYR A 274 -13.79 27.14 23.44
CA TYR A 274 -12.83 27.89 24.25
C TYR A 274 -13.36 29.29 24.59
N ALA A 275 -13.49 29.59 25.88
CA ALA A 275 -13.81 30.94 26.35
C ALA A 275 -12.81 31.96 25.77
N LYS A 276 -13.34 33.02 25.13
CA LYS A 276 -12.58 33.98 24.32
C LYS A 276 -11.33 34.55 25.02
N ASN A 277 -11.42 34.86 26.32
CA ASN A 277 -10.28 35.34 27.12
C ASN A 277 -9.18 34.28 27.33
N ARG A 278 -9.54 32.99 27.44
CA ARG A 278 -8.58 31.88 27.52
C ARG A 278 -7.86 31.67 26.19
N LEU A 279 -8.54 31.87 25.07
CA LEU A 279 -7.92 31.77 23.76
C LEU A 279 -6.99 32.97 23.46
N VAL A 280 -7.34 34.18 23.93
CA VAL A 280 -6.42 35.35 23.92
C VAL A 280 -5.14 35.04 24.71
N ASP A 281 -5.26 34.53 25.94
CA ASP A 281 -4.13 34.13 26.80
C ASP A 281 -3.22 33.09 26.12
N PHE A 282 -3.79 32.12 25.40
CA PHE A 282 -3.02 31.15 24.63
C PHE A 282 -2.23 31.80 23.48
N LEU A 283 -2.88 32.62 22.65
CA LEU A 283 -2.25 33.24 21.49
C LEU A 283 -1.19 34.28 21.92
N GLN A 284 -1.44 35.03 22.99
CA GLN A 284 -0.42 35.90 23.61
C GLN A 284 0.78 35.10 24.12
N THR A 285 0.56 33.92 24.70
CA THR A 285 1.67 33.02 25.12
C THR A 285 2.48 32.52 23.91
N ALA A 286 1.82 32.18 22.80
CA ALA A 286 2.50 31.78 21.56
C ALA A 286 3.27 32.96 20.91
N LYS A 287 2.70 34.18 20.92
CA LYS A 287 3.35 35.42 20.46
C LYS A 287 4.61 35.71 21.28
N ALA A 288 4.53 35.65 22.61
CA ALA A 288 5.67 35.84 23.52
C ALA A 288 6.75 34.76 23.35
N ALA A 289 6.38 33.51 23.01
CA ALA A 289 7.34 32.47 22.62
C ALA A 289 7.96 32.68 21.22
N GLY A 290 7.63 33.76 20.52
CA GLY A 290 8.07 34.03 19.15
C GLY A 290 7.64 32.94 18.16
N LEU A 291 6.44 32.39 18.33
CA LEU A 291 5.80 31.48 17.39
C LEU A 291 4.77 32.26 16.57
N THR A 292 4.74 32.05 15.26
CA THR A 292 3.62 32.52 14.41
C THR A 292 2.40 31.62 14.57
N VAL A 293 1.23 32.10 14.19
CA VAL A 293 -0.01 31.31 14.15
C VAL A 293 -0.70 31.47 12.80
N MET A 294 -0.99 30.33 12.18
CA MET A 294 -1.84 30.20 11.00
C MET A 294 -3.14 29.52 11.46
N PRO A 295 -4.26 30.24 11.65
CA PRO A 295 -5.55 29.60 11.86
C PRO A 295 -5.96 28.82 10.61
N LEU A 296 -6.55 27.64 10.81
CA LEU A 296 -7.22 26.84 9.80
C LEU A 296 -8.73 26.91 10.07
N VAL A 297 -9.47 27.37 9.06
CA VAL A 297 -10.94 27.43 9.06
C VAL A 297 -11.41 26.66 7.85
N GLN A 298 -12.24 25.64 8.04
CA GLN A 298 -12.84 24.93 6.92
C GLN A 298 -13.91 25.78 6.23
N THR A 299 -13.90 25.80 4.89
CA THR A 299 -14.77 26.69 4.09
C THR A 299 -15.49 26.03 2.92
N PHE A 300 -15.32 24.72 2.70
CA PHE A 300 -15.97 24.02 1.59
C PHE A 300 -16.21 22.53 1.86
N GLY A 301 -15.12 21.76 2.04
CA GLY A 301 -15.13 20.42 2.64
C GLY A 301 -15.01 20.48 4.16
N HIS A 302 -15.09 19.32 4.82
CA HIS A 302 -15.07 19.15 6.28
C HIS A 302 -16.00 20.13 7.03
N MET A 303 -17.17 20.41 6.44
CA MET A 303 -18.15 21.36 6.94
C MET A 303 -19.15 20.74 7.93
N GLU A 304 -18.93 19.49 8.36
CA GLU A 304 -19.84 18.74 9.24
C GLU A 304 -20.13 19.51 10.54
N PHE A 305 -19.13 20.22 11.09
CA PHE A 305 -19.27 20.99 12.33
C PHE A 305 -20.43 21.99 12.28
N VAL A 306 -20.69 22.56 11.09
CA VAL A 306 -21.83 23.44 10.81
C VAL A 306 -23.02 22.64 10.30
N LEU A 307 -22.81 21.87 9.23
CA LEU A 307 -23.89 21.31 8.42
C LEU A 307 -24.59 20.12 9.07
N LYS A 308 -24.06 19.56 10.18
CA LYS A 308 -24.76 18.63 11.07
C LYS A 308 -26.00 19.25 11.72
N LEU A 309 -26.01 20.58 11.90
CA LEU A 309 -27.10 21.33 12.51
C LEU A 309 -28.25 21.58 11.52
N ARG A 310 -29.48 21.66 12.05
CA ARG A 310 -30.71 21.76 11.24
C ARG A 310 -30.82 23.12 10.54
N GLU A 311 -30.34 24.15 11.20
CA GLU A 311 -30.34 25.56 10.76
C GLU A 311 -29.56 25.77 9.46
N TYR A 312 -28.58 24.91 9.17
CA TYR A 312 -27.67 25.04 8.03
C TYR A 312 -27.84 23.94 6.97
N GLN A 313 -28.81 23.03 7.14
CA GLN A 313 -29.06 21.91 6.23
C GLN A 313 -29.34 22.34 4.77
N GLU A 314 -29.95 23.51 4.55
CA GLU A 314 -30.22 24.05 3.19
C GLU A 314 -28.96 24.46 2.41
N MET A 315 -27.81 24.55 3.09
CA MET A 315 -26.50 24.87 2.50
C MET A 315 -25.66 23.63 2.17
N ARG A 316 -26.16 22.41 2.38
CA ARG A 316 -25.45 21.17 1.98
C ARG A 316 -25.42 21.02 0.46
N GLU A 317 -24.30 20.49 -0.05
CA GLU A 317 -24.14 20.10 -1.47
C GLU A 317 -24.73 18.71 -1.77
N ASN A 318 -24.89 17.86 -0.75
CA ASN A 318 -25.69 16.65 -0.82
C ASN A 318 -26.65 16.63 0.40
N PRO A 319 -27.98 16.50 0.23
CA PRO A 319 -28.93 16.57 1.35
C PRO A 319 -28.64 15.59 2.49
N ASP A 320 -28.14 14.40 2.16
CA ASP A 320 -27.87 13.29 3.07
C ASP A 320 -26.44 13.34 3.65
N SER A 321 -25.60 14.29 3.22
CA SER A 321 -24.22 14.44 3.70
C SER A 321 -23.89 15.87 4.15
N PRO A 322 -23.56 16.09 5.44
CA PRO A 322 -23.10 17.38 5.93
C PRO A 322 -21.61 17.67 5.64
N GLN A 323 -20.92 16.85 4.82
CA GLN A 323 -19.49 17.02 4.52
C GLN A 323 -19.16 18.29 3.73
N ALA A 324 -19.99 18.61 2.72
CA ALA A 324 -19.70 19.64 1.74
C ALA A 324 -20.78 20.73 1.69
N LEU A 325 -20.32 21.98 1.69
CA LEU A 325 -21.14 23.18 1.51
C LEU A 325 -21.42 23.43 0.02
N CYS A 326 -22.64 23.85 -0.31
CA CYS A 326 -23.08 24.15 -1.67
C CYS A 326 -22.54 25.52 -2.13
N PRO A 327 -21.59 25.58 -3.09
CA PRO A 327 -20.93 26.84 -3.47
C PRO A 327 -21.81 27.73 -4.36
N SER A 328 -22.76 27.16 -5.12
CA SER A 328 -23.71 27.93 -5.95
C SER A 328 -24.95 28.40 -5.19
N PHE A 329 -24.92 28.45 -3.85
CA PHE A 329 -25.98 29.03 -3.03
C PHE A 329 -25.48 30.27 -2.29
N ASN A 330 -26.07 31.44 -2.58
CA ASN A 330 -25.55 32.73 -2.12
C ASN A 330 -25.41 32.87 -0.59
N LYS A 331 -26.24 32.17 0.20
CA LYS A 331 -26.10 32.15 1.68
C LYS A 331 -24.78 31.53 2.12
N SER A 332 -24.31 30.51 1.42
CA SER A 332 -23.10 29.75 1.76
C SER A 332 -21.86 30.64 1.77
N LEU A 333 -21.68 31.50 0.75
CA LEU A 333 -20.54 32.42 0.68
C LEU A 333 -20.61 33.49 1.78
N LEU A 334 -21.80 34.03 2.09
CA LEU A 334 -21.99 35.00 3.17
C LEU A 334 -21.72 34.38 4.56
N PHE A 335 -22.11 33.13 4.76
CA PHE A 335 -21.83 32.38 5.98
C PHE A 335 -20.31 32.12 6.15
N VAL A 336 -19.62 31.71 5.09
CA VAL A 336 -18.16 31.55 5.07
C VAL A 336 -17.45 32.89 5.32
N GLU A 337 -17.92 33.98 4.70
CA GLU A 337 -17.38 35.33 4.90
C GLU A 337 -17.50 35.77 6.37
N GLU A 338 -18.62 35.49 7.05
CA GLU A 338 -18.80 35.80 8.48
C GLU A 338 -17.92 34.93 9.40
N MET A 339 -17.80 33.62 9.15
CA MET A 339 -16.88 32.75 9.93
C MET A 339 -15.43 33.26 9.84
N LEU A 340 -14.95 33.51 8.62
CA LEU A 340 -13.61 34.04 8.37
C LEU A 340 -13.44 35.42 8.99
N LEU A 341 -14.44 36.29 8.92
CA LEU A 341 -14.42 37.62 9.52
C LEU A 341 -14.27 37.55 11.04
N GLN A 342 -14.94 36.63 11.73
CA GLN A 342 -14.78 36.49 13.18
C GLN A 342 -13.39 35.95 13.57
N VAL A 343 -12.86 34.96 12.84
CA VAL A 343 -11.53 34.38 13.12
C VAL A 343 -10.39 35.36 12.77
N ILE A 344 -10.39 35.94 11.56
CA ILE A 344 -9.33 36.87 11.11
C ILE A 344 -9.27 38.10 12.03
N ASN A 345 -10.40 38.73 12.35
CA ASN A 345 -10.43 39.90 13.25
C ASN A 345 -10.08 39.55 14.71
N PHE A 346 -10.21 38.27 15.11
CA PHE A 346 -9.76 37.83 16.43
C PHE A 346 -8.24 37.72 16.50
N HIS A 347 -7.59 37.12 15.49
CA HIS A 347 -6.13 37.02 15.43
C HIS A 347 -5.43 38.37 15.21
N MET A 348 -5.95 39.24 14.33
CA MET A 348 -5.36 40.57 14.10
C MET A 348 -5.22 41.39 15.40
N LYS A 349 -6.17 41.27 16.34
CA LYS A 349 -6.15 41.97 17.63
C LYS A 349 -5.08 41.45 18.60
N ILE A 350 -4.62 40.21 18.42
CA ILE A 350 -3.46 39.68 19.14
C ILE A 350 -2.17 40.31 18.61
N ASP A 351 -2.08 40.53 17.29
CA ASP A 351 -0.94 41.20 16.65
C ASP A 351 -0.86 42.69 17.02
N GLU A 352 -1.98 43.40 17.02
CA GLU A 352 -2.12 44.81 17.46
C GLU A 352 -1.76 45.02 18.95
N SER A 353 -1.90 43.99 19.79
CA SER A 353 -1.59 44.08 21.22
C SER A 353 -0.07 44.22 21.46
N PRO A 354 0.42 45.28 22.14
CA PRO A 354 1.85 45.45 22.39
C PRO A 354 2.40 44.33 23.29
N VAL A 355 3.63 43.91 23.01
CA VAL A 355 4.39 43.00 23.88
C VAL A 355 5.22 43.86 24.84
N LEU A 356 5.19 43.54 26.13
CA LEU A 356 6.09 44.10 27.13
C LEU A 356 7.40 43.31 27.11
N ASP A 357 8.28 43.65 26.17
CA ASP A 357 9.67 43.19 26.16
C ASP A 357 10.53 44.22 26.90
N ASP A 358 10.92 43.94 28.15
CA ASP A 358 11.80 44.80 28.95
C ASP A 358 13.28 44.75 28.48
N ASP A 359 13.67 43.80 27.60
CA ASP A 359 15.09 43.54 27.28
C ASP A 359 15.34 43.03 25.85
N ALA A 360 15.09 43.87 24.83
CA ALA A 360 15.57 43.65 23.46
C ALA A 360 15.74 44.94 22.64
N GLY A 361 16.97 45.38 22.42
CA GLY A 361 17.28 46.55 21.57
C GLY A 361 17.08 46.29 20.07
N THR A 362 16.22 47.08 19.43
CA THR A 362 16.16 47.33 17.97
C THR A 362 16.28 46.10 17.05
N ASN A 363 15.21 45.31 16.94
CA ASN A 363 14.93 44.55 15.72
C ASN A 363 13.42 44.49 15.46
N SER A 364 13.02 44.55 14.19
CA SER A 364 11.60 44.66 13.81
C SER A 364 10.83 43.38 14.18
N LEU A 365 9.91 43.48 15.14
CA LEU A 365 9.03 42.40 15.57
C LEU A 365 8.22 41.90 14.37
N ARG A 366 8.41 40.63 14.01
CA ARG A 366 7.65 39.99 12.92
C ARG A 366 6.20 39.79 13.36
N PRO A 367 5.21 39.97 12.46
CA PRO A 367 3.82 39.67 12.78
C PRO A 367 3.66 38.19 13.15
N HIS A 368 2.84 37.94 14.16
CA HIS A 368 2.48 36.62 14.69
C HIS A 368 1.41 35.98 13.81
N PHE A 369 0.41 36.74 13.36
CA PHE A 369 -0.58 36.34 12.36
C PHE A 369 -0.25 36.96 11.00
N ARG A 370 -0.01 36.12 9.99
CA ARG A 370 0.31 36.54 8.61
C ARG A 370 -0.39 35.74 7.51
N ALA A 371 -0.84 34.53 7.82
CA ALA A 371 -1.49 33.65 6.86
C ALA A 371 -2.72 32.98 7.49
N ILE A 372 -3.76 32.75 6.69
CA ILE A 372 -4.92 31.92 7.05
C ILE A 372 -5.00 30.72 6.11
N HIS A 373 -5.27 29.54 6.66
CA HIS A 373 -5.57 28.34 5.89
C HIS A 373 -7.10 28.20 5.79
N ILE A 374 -7.66 28.09 4.58
CA ILE A 374 -9.12 28.03 4.35
C ILE A 374 -9.65 26.62 4.05
N GLY A 375 -8.78 25.61 4.19
CA GLY A 375 -9.11 24.20 4.00
C GLY A 375 -9.25 23.84 2.52
N CYS A 376 -10.48 23.48 2.12
CA CYS A 376 -10.88 23.12 0.75
C CYS A 376 -10.35 21.75 0.26
N ASP A 377 -10.07 20.86 1.19
CA ASP A 377 -9.77 19.43 1.04
C ASP A 377 -11.04 18.57 0.80
N GLU A 378 -10.83 17.43 0.14
CA GLU A 378 -11.73 16.26 0.09
C GLU A 378 -13.18 16.49 -0.40
N VAL A 379 -13.43 17.54 -1.17
CA VAL A 379 -14.78 17.94 -1.65
C VAL A 379 -15.30 17.06 -2.82
N TYR A 380 -15.10 15.75 -2.74
CA TYR A 380 -15.29 14.80 -3.85
C TYR A 380 -16.73 14.78 -4.41
N ARG A 381 -17.74 15.08 -3.59
CA ARG A 381 -19.18 15.05 -3.94
C ARG A 381 -19.77 16.39 -4.41
N MET A 382 -18.94 17.40 -4.74
CA MET A 382 -19.45 18.62 -5.38
C MET A 382 -20.05 18.36 -6.77
N GLY A 383 -21.11 19.10 -7.12
CA GLY A 383 -21.86 18.92 -8.37
C GLY A 383 -23.09 18.02 -8.25
N GLU A 384 -23.49 17.64 -7.04
CA GLU A 384 -24.63 16.75 -6.78
C GLU A 384 -25.95 17.51 -6.54
N CYS A 385 -25.90 18.75 -6.03
CA CYS A 385 -27.14 19.48 -5.76
C CYS A 385 -27.78 20.08 -7.04
N PRO A 386 -29.10 20.36 -7.04
CA PRO A 386 -29.81 21.01 -8.15
C PRO A 386 -29.29 22.42 -8.54
N ARG A 387 -28.41 23.05 -7.74
CA ARG A 387 -27.80 24.37 -8.04
C ARG A 387 -26.40 24.25 -8.67
N CYS A 388 -25.76 23.10 -8.54
CA CYS A 388 -24.37 22.88 -8.94
C CYS A 388 -24.22 21.87 -10.08
N ARG A 389 -25.17 20.94 -10.25
CA ARG A 389 -25.17 19.88 -11.29
C ARG A 389 -24.97 20.33 -12.74
N ASP A 390 -25.29 21.60 -13.04
CA ASP A 390 -25.24 22.17 -14.39
C ASP A 390 -23.87 22.85 -14.68
N LYS A 391 -22.91 22.73 -13.75
CA LYS A 391 -21.52 23.24 -13.82
C LYS A 391 -20.50 22.13 -13.67
N SER A 392 -19.26 22.35 -14.13
CA SER A 392 -18.20 21.34 -13.95
C SER A 392 -17.64 21.34 -12.51
N LYS A 393 -17.13 20.19 -12.03
CA LYS A 393 -16.50 20.09 -10.70
C LYS A 393 -15.30 21.03 -10.55
N HIS A 394 -14.49 21.22 -11.60
CA HIS A 394 -13.36 22.15 -11.58
C HIS A 394 -13.84 23.61 -11.50
N GLU A 395 -14.82 24.01 -12.30
CA GLU A 395 -15.42 25.35 -12.27
C GLU A 395 -16.03 25.67 -10.88
N LEU A 396 -16.79 24.73 -10.30
CA LEU A 396 -17.36 24.87 -8.95
C LEU A 396 -16.28 25.13 -7.89
N PHE A 397 -15.19 24.36 -7.94
CA PHE A 397 -14.06 24.51 -7.02
C PHE A 397 -13.33 25.84 -7.20
N LEU A 398 -12.92 26.15 -8.43
CA LEU A 398 -12.15 27.35 -8.74
C LEU A 398 -12.95 28.63 -8.47
N ALA A 399 -14.24 28.64 -8.81
CA ALA A 399 -15.12 29.76 -8.52
C ALA A 399 -15.32 29.99 -7.02
N HIS A 400 -15.50 28.92 -6.22
CA HIS A 400 -15.63 29.03 -4.76
C HIS A 400 -14.35 29.56 -4.12
N VAL A 401 -13.21 28.90 -4.38
CA VAL A 401 -11.93 29.30 -3.80
C VAL A 401 -11.51 30.70 -4.26
N SER A 402 -11.68 31.03 -5.54
CA SER A 402 -11.38 32.37 -6.06
C SER A 402 -12.26 33.44 -5.41
N ALA A 403 -13.56 33.19 -5.22
CA ALA A 403 -14.46 34.11 -4.52
C ALA A 403 -14.06 34.32 -3.06
N VAL A 404 -13.83 33.24 -2.29
CA VAL A 404 -13.44 33.31 -0.87
C VAL A 404 -12.09 34.01 -0.71
N ALA A 405 -11.07 33.61 -1.48
CA ALA A 405 -9.75 34.21 -1.43
C ALA A 405 -9.75 35.68 -1.87
N THR A 406 -10.54 36.05 -2.88
CA THR A 406 -10.71 37.45 -3.31
C THR A 406 -11.33 38.28 -2.18
N ARG A 407 -12.37 37.79 -1.48
CA ARG A 407 -12.95 38.51 -0.32
C ARG A 407 -11.91 38.76 0.77
N ILE A 408 -11.11 37.75 1.11
CA ILE A 408 -10.02 37.89 2.08
C ILE A 408 -9.00 38.94 1.60
N LYS A 409 -8.49 38.82 0.36
CA LYS A 409 -7.49 39.72 -0.21
C LYS A 409 -7.99 41.17 -0.37
N THR A 410 -9.26 41.39 -0.72
CA THR A 410 -9.85 42.74 -0.77
C THR A 410 -9.97 43.36 0.62
N ARG A 411 -10.29 42.56 1.65
CA ARG A 411 -10.52 43.06 3.02
C ARG A 411 -9.23 43.22 3.83
N TRP A 412 -8.24 42.35 3.59
CA TRP A 412 -6.92 42.32 4.24
C TRP A 412 -5.81 42.02 3.22
N PRO A 413 -5.37 42.99 2.38
CA PRO A 413 -4.44 42.74 1.28
C PRO A 413 -3.09 42.12 1.65
N GLY A 414 -2.61 42.37 2.87
CA GLY A 414 -1.35 41.83 3.40
C GLY A 414 -1.44 40.41 3.98
N LEU A 415 -2.63 39.80 4.02
CA LEU A 415 -2.83 38.45 4.55
C LEU A 415 -2.57 37.40 3.46
N ASP A 416 -1.71 36.42 3.74
CA ASP A 416 -1.50 35.26 2.87
C ASP A 416 -2.65 34.25 3.05
N VAL A 417 -3.11 33.63 1.96
CA VAL A 417 -4.21 32.63 1.98
C VAL A 417 -3.64 31.29 1.53
N VAL A 418 -3.96 30.22 2.26
CA VAL A 418 -3.43 28.87 2.02
C VAL A 418 -4.58 27.87 1.90
N ILE A 419 -4.43 26.87 1.03
CA ILE A 419 -5.38 25.77 0.83
C ILE A 419 -4.64 24.44 0.71
N TRP A 420 -5.33 23.33 0.98
CA TRP A 420 -4.81 22.00 0.65
C TRP A 420 -4.77 21.80 -0.88
N ASP A 421 -3.86 20.95 -1.36
CA ASP A 421 -3.58 20.81 -2.79
C ASP A 421 -4.41 19.76 -3.53
N ASP A 422 -5.00 18.79 -2.81
CA ASP A 422 -5.58 17.55 -3.34
C ASP A 422 -6.63 17.79 -4.43
N MET A 423 -7.61 18.64 -4.16
CA MET A 423 -8.65 19.01 -5.13
C MET A 423 -8.10 19.71 -6.39
N MET A 424 -6.89 20.29 -6.34
CA MET A 424 -6.22 20.90 -7.50
C MET A 424 -5.35 19.91 -8.30
N ARG A 425 -5.12 18.68 -7.82
CA ARG A 425 -4.17 17.74 -8.47
C ARG A 425 -4.54 17.38 -9.91
N GLN A 426 -5.84 17.34 -10.24
CA GLN A 426 -6.35 17.01 -11.58
C GLN A 426 -6.77 18.22 -12.46
N ILE A 427 -6.79 19.44 -11.90
CA ILE A 427 -7.15 20.67 -12.62
C ILE A 427 -6.03 21.08 -13.59
N GLN A 428 -6.35 21.64 -14.77
CA GLN A 428 -5.35 22.02 -15.77
C GLN A 428 -4.63 23.32 -15.42
N VAL A 429 -3.44 23.54 -16.01
CA VAL A 429 -2.65 24.78 -15.83
C VAL A 429 -3.47 26.01 -16.23
N LEU A 430 -4.20 25.93 -17.34
CA LEU A 430 -4.98 27.04 -17.89
C LEU A 430 -6.12 27.44 -16.95
N ASP A 431 -6.96 26.49 -16.51
CA ASP A 431 -8.05 26.76 -15.55
C ASP A 431 -7.53 27.49 -14.29
N LEU A 432 -6.38 27.06 -13.76
CA LEU A 432 -5.74 27.66 -12.58
C LEU A 432 -5.22 29.10 -12.84
N GLN A 433 -4.82 29.41 -14.08
CA GLN A 433 -4.34 30.73 -14.50
C GLN A 433 -5.51 31.68 -14.85
N ASP A 434 -6.55 31.19 -15.50
CA ASP A 434 -7.75 31.97 -15.87
C ASP A 434 -8.52 32.43 -14.63
N PHE A 435 -8.64 31.57 -13.61
CA PHE A 435 -9.16 31.94 -12.28
C PHE A 435 -8.15 32.69 -11.40
N LYS A 436 -6.96 32.99 -11.93
CA LYS A 436 -5.84 33.71 -11.27
C LYS A 436 -5.42 33.14 -9.92
N LEU A 437 -5.53 31.82 -9.75
CA LEU A 437 -5.43 31.20 -8.43
C LEU A 437 -4.05 31.40 -7.79
N GLY A 438 -2.99 31.50 -8.60
CA GLY A 438 -1.63 31.82 -8.18
C GLY A 438 -1.39 33.26 -7.66
N GLU A 439 -2.30 34.19 -7.91
CA GLU A 439 -2.29 35.54 -7.31
C GLU A 439 -3.04 35.56 -5.96
N LEU A 440 -3.93 34.59 -5.72
CA LEU A 440 -4.89 34.58 -4.61
C LEU A 440 -4.46 33.71 -3.43
N VAL A 441 -3.96 32.49 -3.69
CA VAL A 441 -3.70 31.46 -2.66
C VAL A 441 -2.35 30.76 -2.85
N GLN A 442 -1.89 30.07 -1.81
CA GLN A 442 -0.70 29.20 -1.81
C GLN A 442 -1.13 27.74 -1.53
N PRO A 443 -0.68 26.74 -2.30
CA PRO A 443 -0.97 25.34 -2.02
C PRO A 443 -0.13 24.80 -0.84
N MET A 444 -0.75 24.07 0.07
CA MET A 444 -0.10 23.19 1.05
C MET A 444 -0.24 21.74 0.58
N ILE A 445 0.89 21.18 0.14
CA ILE A 445 0.95 19.87 -0.51
C ILE A 445 1.07 18.80 0.58
N TRP A 446 0.08 17.92 0.70
CA TRP A 446 0.00 16.94 1.80
C TRP A 446 0.05 15.48 1.35
N VAL A 447 0.94 14.70 1.97
CA VAL A 447 1.04 13.24 1.81
C VAL A 447 1.60 12.66 3.10
N TYR A 448 0.91 11.69 3.71
CA TYR A 448 1.30 11.08 4.99
C TYR A 448 1.99 9.71 4.86
N ALA A 449 1.93 9.10 3.67
CA ALA A 449 2.65 7.87 3.34
C ALA A 449 4.16 8.10 3.11
N GLU A 450 4.96 7.04 3.19
CA GLU A 450 6.43 7.08 3.10
C GLU A 450 6.95 7.33 1.67
N ASP A 451 6.09 7.25 0.67
CA ASP A 451 6.40 7.57 -0.73
C ASP A 451 5.56 8.75 -1.21
N VAL A 452 6.10 9.95 -1.10
CA VAL A 452 5.42 11.20 -1.48
C VAL A 452 5.19 11.28 -3.00
N TYR A 453 6.18 10.87 -3.80
CA TYR A 453 6.14 11.03 -5.26
C TYR A 453 5.12 10.13 -5.94
N ARG A 454 4.74 9.01 -5.31
CA ARG A 454 3.64 8.13 -5.73
C ARG A 454 2.25 8.79 -5.65
N PHE A 455 2.05 9.77 -4.77
CA PHE A 455 0.77 10.49 -4.61
C PHE A 455 0.79 11.89 -5.23
N VAL A 456 1.96 12.54 -5.29
CA VAL A 456 2.18 13.84 -5.93
C VAL A 456 3.41 13.75 -6.82
N SER A 457 3.21 13.52 -8.11
CA SER A 457 4.32 13.26 -9.04
C SER A 457 5.12 14.54 -9.35
N PRO A 458 6.37 14.42 -9.86
CA PRO A 458 7.17 15.58 -10.25
C PRO A 458 6.45 16.54 -11.21
N GLN A 459 5.59 16.03 -12.10
CA GLN A 459 4.79 16.83 -13.02
C GLN A 459 3.74 17.70 -12.29
N THR A 460 3.25 17.27 -11.12
CA THR A 460 2.39 18.09 -10.27
C THR A 460 3.15 19.28 -9.68
N PHE A 461 4.41 19.09 -9.28
CA PHE A 461 5.29 20.19 -8.84
C PHE A 461 5.64 21.14 -10.00
N ASP A 462 5.89 20.63 -11.21
CA ASP A 462 6.03 21.46 -12.41
C ASP A 462 4.78 22.32 -12.65
N LYS A 463 3.58 21.70 -12.72
CA LYS A 463 2.29 22.40 -12.83
C LYS A 463 2.14 23.50 -11.78
N TYR A 464 2.36 23.18 -10.50
CA TYR A 464 2.21 24.16 -9.43
C TYR A 464 3.25 25.28 -9.53
N SER A 465 4.49 25.02 -9.96
CA SER A 465 5.50 26.07 -10.15
C SER A 465 5.18 27.05 -11.30
N MET A 466 4.39 26.62 -12.29
CA MET A 466 3.92 27.47 -13.40
C MET A 466 2.78 28.43 -13.00
N VAL A 467 2.11 28.14 -11.88
CA VAL A 467 0.94 28.89 -11.38
C VAL A 467 1.30 29.68 -10.11
N PHE A 468 1.79 28.98 -9.09
CA PHE A 468 1.98 29.49 -7.74
C PHE A 468 3.44 29.95 -7.53
N PRO A 469 3.68 31.20 -7.06
CA PRO A 469 5.04 31.66 -6.73
C PRO A 469 5.70 30.87 -5.60
N THR A 470 4.90 30.26 -4.71
CA THR A 470 5.32 29.59 -3.47
C THR A 470 4.38 28.43 -3.15
N ALA A 471 4.88 27.43 -2.43
CA ALA A 471 4.07 26.34 -1.87
C ALA A 471 4.46 26.04 -0.40
N TRP A 472 3.68 25.21 0.26
CA TRP A 472 3.96 24.58 1.56
C TRP A 472 3.94 23.06 1.42
N ALA A 473 4.54 22.36 2.38
CA ALA A 473 4.50 20.90 2.50
C ALA A 473 3.83 20.49 3.82
N ALA A 474 3.19 19.32 3.86
CA ALA A 474 2.60 18.74 5.06
C ALA A 474 2.89 17.24 5.22
N SER A 475 3.56 16.93 6.32
CA SER A 475 3.77 15.60 6.90
C SER A 475 2.83 15.42 8.09
N ALA A 476 2.72 14.23 8.68
CA ALA A 476 1.92 13.98 9.89
C ALA A 476 2.79 13.43 11.03
N PHE A 477 2.37 13.64 12.29
CA PHE A 477 2.94 12.99 13.48
C PHE A 477 1.98 12.05 14.23
N LYS A 478 0.68 12.12 13.94
CA LYS A 478 -0.39 11.23 14.43
C LYS A 478 -1.64 11.33 13.53
N GLY A 479 -2.63 10.47 13.75
CA GLY A 479 -4.00 10.69 13.26
C GLY A 479 -4.18 10.55 11.75
N ALA A 480 -3.25 9.87 11.06
CA ALA A 480 -3.22 9.75 9.60
C ALA A 480 -3.11 8.30 9.09
N HIS A 481 -3.15 7.32 9.99
CA HIS A 481 -2.84 5.90 9.68
C HIS A 481 -3.81 4.88 10.33
N GLY A 482 -4.88 5.35 10.98
CA GLY A 482 -5.88 4.50 11.63
C GLY A 482 -6.74 5.27 12.62
N GLU A 483 -8.03 5.33 12.35
CA GLU A 483 -9.04 6.07 13.07
C GLU A 483 -9.24 5.61 14.53
N THR A 484 -8.87 4.36 14.86
CA THR A 484 -8.97 3.79 16.21
C THR A 484 -7.62 3.55 16.92
N LEU A 485 -6.50 4.13 16.47
CA LEU A 485 -5.20 3.96 17.15
C LEU A 485 -5.16 4.66 18.54
N LEU A 486 -4.31 4.16 19.45
CA LEU A 486 -4.10 4.71 20.80
C LEU A 486 -2.70 5.30 21.00
N LEU A 487 -1.72 4.81 20.24
CA LEU A 487 -0.35 5.32 20.11
C LEU A 487 -0.05 5.44 18.60
N PRO A 488 0.63 6.50 18.15
CA PRO A 488 0.86 6.72 16.72
C PRO A 488 1.99 5.81 16.18
N PRO A 489 1.93 5.41 14.90
CA PRO A 489 2.97 4.59 14.25
C PRO A 489 4.22 5.44 13.97
N SER A 490 4.92 5.78 15.04
CA SER A 490 5.89 6.89 15.13
C SER A 490 7.06 6.74 14.17
N ARG A 491 7.47 5.51 13.89
CA ARG A 491 8.44 5.17 12.84
C ARG A 491 8.00 5.67 11.46
N ARG A 492 6.74 5.43 11.06
CA ARG A 492 6.20 5.81 9.74
C ARG A 492 6.11 7.34 9.60
N HIS A 493 5.75 8.02 10.69
CA HIS A 493 5.72 9.48 10.77
C HIS A 493 7.12 10.11 10.64
N LEU A 494 8.14 9.52 11.28
CA LEU A 494 9.54 9.91 11.08
C LEU A 494 10.01 9.65 9.64
N GLU A 495 9.70 8.48 9.06
CA GLU A 495 10.06 8.15 7.67
C GLU A 495 9.42 9.11 6.67
N ASN A 496 8.13 9.44 6.82
CA ASN A 496 7.41 10.45 6.03
C ASN A 496 8.02 11.86 6.23
N THR A 497 8.42 12.24 7.45
CA THR A 497 9.10 13.52 7.72
C THR A 497 10.45 13.60 6.98
N LEU A 498 11.28 12.57 7.08
CA LEU A 498 12.57 12.47 6.38
C LEU A 498 12.40 12.53 4.86
N LYS A 499 11.38 11.85 4.33
CA LYS A 499 11.03 11.90 2.90
C LYS A 499 10.61 13.30 2.47
N TRP A 500 9.76 13.98 3.25
CA TRP A 500 9.38 15.36 2.98
C TRP A 500 10.57 16.33 2.96
N LEU A 501 11.61 16.12 3.79
CA LEU A 501 12.84 16.91 3.71
C LEU A 501 13.56 16.75 2.36
N THR A 502 13.60 15.54 1.79
CA THR A 502 14.18 15.32 0.44
C THR A 502 13.33 15.91 -0.68
N VAL A 503 11.99 15.85 -0.57
CA VAL A 503 11.09 16.49 -1.54
C VAL A 503 11.23 18.02 -1.48
N ILE A 504 11.29 18.60 -0.28
CA ILE A 504 11.54 20.04 -0.12
C ILE A 504 12.89 20.42 -0.72
N GLN A 505 13.96 19.64 -0.51
CA GLN A 505 15.27 19.93 -1.11
C GLN A 505 15.24 19.91 -2.65
N SER A 506 14.60 18.89 -3.25
CA SER A 506 14.52 18.72 -4.71
C SER A 506 13.61 19.77 -5.36
N GLU A 507 12.42 20.00 -4.80
CA GLU A 507 11.35 20.77 -5.46
C GLU A 507 11.34 22.26 -5.12
N ASN A 508 11.96 22.68 -4.01
CA ASN A 508 11.99 24.09 -3.59
C ASN A 508 12.54 25.04 -4.67
N ALA A 509 13.47 24.57 -5.51
CA ALA A 509 14.08 25.38 -6.56
C ALA A 509 13.16 25.69 -7.75
N ARG A 510 12.01 24.98 -7.92
CA ARG A 510 11.04 25.29 -8.99
C ARG A 510 10.18 26.50 -8.66
N PHE A 511 9.84 26.70 -7.39
CA PHE A 511 8.99 27.80 -6.93
C PHE A 511 9.79 29.11 -6.80
N LYS A 512 9.29 30.20 -7.38
CA LYS A 512 10.00 31.50 -7.45
C LYS A 512 10.36 32.09 -6.09
N GLY A 513 9.52 31.90 -5.06
CA GLY A 513 9.80 32.24 -3.65
C GLY A 513 10.22 31.05 -2.78
N GLY A 514 10.32 29.86 -3.39
CA GLY A 514 10.57 28.58 -2.73
C GLY A 514 9.37 27.99 -1.99
N ILE A 515 9.59 26.82 -1.40
CA ILE A 515 8.68 26.23 -0.42
C ILE A 515 8.86 27.01 0.91
N GLN A 516 7.76 27.40 1.54
CA GLN A 516 7.77 28.27 2.72
C GLN A 516 8.03 27.49 4.02
N GLY A 517 7.60 26.23 4.09
CA GLY A 517 7.82 25.39 5.25
C GLY A 517 7.18 24.02 5.18
N LEU A 518 7.36 23.28 6.27
CA LEU A 518 6.73 21.98 6.54
C LEU A 518 5.76 22.14 7.73
N ALA A 519 4.52 21.72 7.55
CA ALA A 519 3.59 21.46 8.63
C ALA A 519 3.71 19.99 9.09
N LEU A 520 3.62 19.76 10.40
CA LEU A 520 3.46 18.43 10.99
C LEU A 520 2.02 18.31 11.51
N THR A 521 1.17 17.59 10.78
CA THR A 521 -0.26 17.44 11.07
C THR A 521 -0.54 16.41 12.17
N GLY A 522 -1.57 16.68 12.97
CA GLY A 522 -1.91 15.86 14.14
C GLY A 522 -3.41 15.84 14.43
N TRP A 523 -4.19 15.34 13.48
CA TRP A 523 -5.66 15.23 13.52
C TRP A 523 -6.17 14.44 14.73
N GLN A 524 -7.23 14.90 15.41
CA GLN A 524 -7.83 14.26 16.58
C GLN A 524 -8.94 13.25 16.24
N ARG A 525 -9.58 13.42 15.07
CA ARG A 525 -10.51 12.47 14.43
C ARG A 525 -10.60 12.76 12.92
N TYR A 526 -11.02 11.78 12.12
CA TYR A 526 -11.04 11.88 10.65
C TYR A 526 -12.17 12.79 10.14
N ASP A 527 -13.35 12.69 10.77
CA ASP A 527 -14.50 13.56 10.56
C ASP A 527 -15.23 13.77 11.90
N HIS A 528 -16.31 14.56 11.89
CA HIS A 528 -17.01 14.98 13.11
C HIS A 528 -17.91 13.91 13.75
N PHE A 529 -18.13 12.77 13.07
CA PHE A 529 -18.85 11.58 13.54
C PHE A 529 -17.90 10.42 13.88
N ALA A 530 -16.70 10.40 13.30
CA ALA A 530 -15.64 9.46 13.64
C ALA A 530 -15.25 9.53 15.13
N VAL A 531 -14.76 8.41 15.67
CA VAL A 531 -14.24 8.32 17.04
C VAL A 531 -12.87 9.01 17.18
N LEU A 532 -12.41 9.19 18.42
CA LEU A 532 -11.07 9.75 18.69
C LEU A 532 -9.97 8.77 18.30
N CYS A 533 -8.95 9.24 17.57
CA CYS A 533 -7.70 8.50 17.35
C CYS A 533 -6.71 8.71 18.52
N GLU A 534 -5.41 8.85 18.29
CA GLU A 534 -4.41 8.92 19.36
C GLU A 534 -4.44 10.30 20.05
N LEU A 535 -4.52 10.38 21.37
CA LEU A 535 -4.57 11.69 22.04
C LEU A 535 -3.22 12.42 21.97
N LEU A 536 -3.25 13.75 21.76
CA LEU A 536 -2.06 14.60 21.64
C LEU A 536 -0.92 14.31 22.66
N PRO A 537 -1.17 14.12 23.99
CA PRO A 537 -0.11 13.78 24.94
C PRO A 537 0.54 12.42 24.69
N ALA A 538 -0.22 11.46 24.17
CA ALA A 538 0.28 10.15 23.79
C ALA A 538 1.09 10.20 22.48
N ALA A 539 0.90 11.24 21.66
CA ALA A 539 1.65 11.49 20.43
C ALA A 539 2.84 12.47 20.57
N LEU A 540 3.04 13.10 21.74
CA LEU A 540 4.15 14.03 21.94
C LEU A 540 5.54 13.45 21.62
N PRO A 541 5.86 12.18 21.93
CA PRO A 541 7.11 11.56 21.48
C PRO A 541 7.27 11.50 19.95
N SER A 542 6.20 11.16 19.22
CA SER A 542 6.19 11.16 17.74
C SER A 542 6.41 12.57 17.17
N LEU A 543 5.72 13.56 17.74
CA LEU A 543 5.91 14.97 17.42
C LEU A 543 7.35 15.42 17.69
N ALA A 544 7.92 15.06 18.84
CA ALA A 544 9.25 15.52 19.23
C ALA A 544 10.36 14.95 18.34
N VAL A 545 10.26 13.66 17.98
CA VAL A 545 11.17 13.01 17.02
C VAL A 545 11.04 13.63 15.62
N SER A 546 9.81 13.85 15.14
CA SER A 546 9.55 14.43 13.81
C SER A 546 9.97 15.90 13.73
N LEU A 547 9.65 16.71 14.75
CA LEU A 547 9.93 18.15 14.79
C LEU A 547 11.44 18.44 14.93
N ALA A 548 12.16 17.71 15.79
CA ALA A 548 13.61 17.84 15.87
C ALA A 548 14.28 17.43 14.55
N THR A 549 13.80 16.35 13.92
CA THR A 549 14.28 15.91 12.60
C THR A 549 14.04 16.97 11.53
N ALA A 550 12.85 17.59 11.49
CA ALA A 550 12.53 18.68 10.59
C ALA A 550 13.37 19.95 10.86
N THR A 551 13.74 20.22 12.12
CA THR A 551 14.61 21.35 12.51
C THR A 551 16.07 21.13 12.14
N LEU A 552 16.59 19.91 12.25
CA LEU A 552 17.98 19.57 11.92
C LEU A 552 18.20 19.26 10.42
N GLY A 553 17.15 18.82 9.71
CA GLY A 553 17.26 18.25 8.37
C GLY A 553 17.64 16.76 8.35
N TYR A 554 17.88 16.16 9.52
CA TYR A 554 18.26 14.76 9.72
C TYR A 554 17.92 14.32 11.17
N LEU A 555 17.94 13.02 11.47
CA LEU A 555 17.66 12.50 12.82
C LEU A 555 18.92 12.53 13.69
N GLU A 556 18.89 13.10 14.91
CA GLU A 556 20.05 13.03 15.81
C GLU A 556 20.25 11.60 16.34
N VAL A 557 21.34 10.95 15.93
CA VAL A 557 21.68 9.57 16.32
C VAL A 557 22.45 9.51 17.65
N ASN A 558 23.06 10.60 18.10
CA ASN A 558 23.88 10.66 19.30
C ASN A 558 23.06 11.00 20.57
N GLY A 559 22.78 9.98 21.39
CA GLY A 559 22.03 10.13 22.63
C GLY A 559 22.63 11.12 23.66
N HIS A 560 23.94 11.43 23.59
CA HIS A 560 24.62 12.30 24.57
C HIS A 560 24.50 13.80 24.26
N LYS A 561 24.01 14.18 23.08
CA LYS A 561 23.77 15.59 22.68
C LYS A 561 22.35 15.81 22.15
N ASN A 562 21.43 14.92 22.52
CA ASN A 562 20.11 14.86 21.90
C ASN A 562 19.13 15.87 22.51
N THR A 563 18.72 16.85 21.70
CA THR A 563 17.74 17.88 22.07
C THR A 563 16.35 17.32 22.41
N ILE A 564 15.95 16.19 21.80
CA ILE A 564 14.67 15.51 22.08
C ILE A 564 14.66 15.00 23.53
N LEU A 565 15.75 14.36 23.97
CA LEU A 565 15.83 13.80 25.33
C LEU A 565 15.83 14.90 26.40
N SER A 566 16.49 16.03 26.13
CA SER A 566 16.47 17.21 27.00
C SER A 566 15.09 17.88 27.04
N ALA A 567 14.50 18.19 25.87
CA ALA A 567 13.19 18.82 25.76
C ALA A 567 12.05 17.97 26.37
N MET A 568 12.13 16.64 26.25
CA MET A 568 11.17 15.71 26.85
C MET A 568 11.45 15.39 28.32
N SER A 569 12.49 15.99 28.92
CA SER A 569 12.92 15.76 30.31
C SER A 569 13.13 14.27 30.62
N CYS A 570 13.89 13.59 29.76
CA CYS A 570 14.25 12.19 29.95
C CYS A 570 15.40 12.02 30.95
N PRO A 571 15.38 10.99 31.83
CA PRO A 571 16.50 10.70 32.73
C PRO A 571 17.78 10.38 31.98
N GLU A 572 18.91 10.87 32.48
CA GLU A 572 20.23 10.51 31.96
C GLU A 572 20.51 9.01 32.17
N LYS A 573 20.36 8.23 31.10
CA LYS A 573 20.88 6.86 31.02
C LYS A 573 22.39 6.90 31.22
N SER A 574 22.92 6.05 32.11
CA SER A 574 24.37 5.96 32.35
C SER A 574 25.12 5.76 31.04
N ALA A 575 26.23 6.48 30.84
CA ALA A 575 26.84 6.63 29.52
C ALA A 575 27.17 5.27 28.87
N GLU A 576 27.61 4.28 29.65
CA GLU A 576 27.91 2.92 29.19
C GLU A 576 26.71 2.19 28.56
N SER A 577 25.48 2.49 29.00
CA SER A 577 24.27 1.87 28.46
C SER A 577 23.93 2.40 27.05
N LEU A 578 24.05 3.71 26.85
CA LEU A 578 23.89 4.39 25.56
C LEU A 578 24.99 4.06 24.54
N HIS A 579 26.14 3.52 24.98
CA HIS A 579 27.18 3.03 24.06
C HIS A 579 26.87 1.61 23.53
N ARG A 580 26.02 0.83 24.19
CA ARG A 580 25.71 -0.56 23.78
C ARG A 580 24.41 -0.69 22.97
N ARG A 581 23.41 0.15 23.25
CA ARG A 581 22.13 0.21 22.50
C ARG A 581 21.90 1.62 21.98
N PRO A 582 21.27 1.80 20.80
CA PRO A 582 20.85 3.12 20.36
C PRO A 582 19.85 3.73 21.37
N TRP A 583 19.70 5.06 21.35
CA TRP A 583 18.80 5.75 22.28
C TRP A 583 17.31 5.54 21.95
N LEU A 584 17.03 5.17 20.70
CA LEU A 584 15.73 4.84 20.09
C LEU A 584 15.91 3.53 19.29
N ASP A 585 14.96 2.59 19.35
CA ASP A 585 15.08 1.27 18.69
C ASP A 585 13.70 0.80 18.20
N PHE A 586 13.33 1.15 16.97
CA PHE A 586 12.05 0.73 16.38
C PHE A 586 11.99 -0.75 15.97
N HIS A 587 13.07 -1.54 16.14
CA HIS A 587 13.01 -3.00 15.96
C HIS A 587 12.51 -3.70 17.22
N GLN A 588 12.82 -3.17 18.41
CA GLN A 588 12.43 -3.76 19.71
C GLN A 588 11.34 -2.97 20.43
N ASP A 589 11.22 -1.67 20.17
CA ASP A 589 10.34 -0.73 20.85
C ASP A 589 9.61 0.18 19.83
N PRO A 590 8.74 -0.38 18.96
CA PRO A 590 8.09 0.34 17.87
C PRO A 590 7.18 1.48 18.36
N ASP A 591 6.59 1.32 19.54
CA ASP A 591 5.74 2.31 20.21
C ASP A 591 6.55 3.36 21.01
N MET A 592 7.88 3.23 21.04
CA MET A 592 8.82 4.09 21.78
C MET A 592 8.54 4.19 23.29
N SER A 593 8.20 3.05 23.91
CA SER A 593 7.93 2.92 25.35
C SER A 593 9.07 3.40 26.26
N PHE A 594 10.30 3.56 25.76
CA PHE A 594 11.35 4.28 26.49
C PHE A 594 10.90 5.69 26.96
N PHE A 595 10.08 6.41 26.19
CA PHE A 595 9.58 7.73 26.63
C PHE A 595 8.65 7.68 27.86
N ALA A 596 8.19 6.49 28.29
CA ALA A 596 7.46 6.29 29.53
C ALA A 596 8.25 6.73 30.79
N TRP A 597 9.58 6.76 30.69
CA TRP A 597 10.48 7.16 31.78
C TRP A 597 10.74 8.68 31.81
N CYS A 598 10.28 9.43 30.82
CA CYS A 598 10.53 10.86 30.68
C CYS A 598 9.43 11.73 31.33
N MET A 599 9.78 12.97 31.71
CA MET A 599 8.96 13.84 32.57
C MET A 599 8.30 15.01 31.82
N PHE A 600 8.03 14.85 30.52
CA PHE A 600 7.27 15.83 29.73
C PHE A 600 5.81 15.99 30.20
N PRO A 601 5.16 17.15 29.96
CA PRO A 601 3.74 17.37 30.24
C PRO A 601 2.89 16.31 29.54
N GLY A 602 2.14 15.52 30.32
CA GLY A 602 1.32 14.42 29.78
C GLY A 602 2.00 13.05 29.70
N SER A 603 3.25 12.90 30.16
CA SER A 603 3.92 11.58 30.24
C SER A 603 3.20 10.55 31.13
N ALA A 604 2.34 11.02 32.04
CA ALA A 604 1.42 10.17 32.79
C ALA A 604 0.36 9.52 31.87
N LEU A 605 -0.19 10.26 30.90
CA LEU A 605 -1.12 9.71 29.92
C LEU A 605 -0.40 8.82 28.90
N PHE A 606 0.82 9.16 28.47
CA PHE A 606 1.63 8.28 27.61
C PHE A 606 1.87 6.90 28.26
N ARG A 607 2.34 6.89 29.52
CA ARG A 607 2.45 5.66 30.34
C ARG A 607 1.13 4.90 30.45
N TYR A 608 0.04 5.61 30.70
CA TYR A 608 -1.28 5.03 30.82
C TYR A 608 -1.72 4.38 29.49
N SER A 609 -1.51 5.03 28.34
CA SER A 609 -1.84 4.50 27.02
C SER A 609 -1.12 3.17 26.71
N HIS A 610 0.18 3.03 26.99
CA HIS A 610 0.87 1.74 26.85
C HIS A 610 0.27 0.65 27.75
N ARG A 611 -0.05 0.98 29.01
CA ARG A 611 -0.64 0.03 29.95
C ARG A 611 -2.06 -0.37 29.53
N LEU A 612 -2.85 0.57 29.00
CA LEU A 612 -4.18 0.30 28.48
C LEU A 612 -4.10 -0.57 27.21
N LEU A 613 -3.20 -0.25 26.28
CA LEU A 613 -2.99 -1.02 25.06
C LEU A 613 -2.69 -2.50 25.36
N THR A 614 -1.74 -2.76 26.25
CA THR A 614 -1.37 -4.13 26.66
C THR A 614 -2.50 -4.84 27.42
N THR A 615 -3.18 -4.16 28.36
CA THR A 615 -4.30 -4.76 29.12
C THR A 615 -5.51 -5.07 28.22
N VAL A 616 -5.79 -4.22 27.22
CA VAL A 616 -6.87 -4.45 26.23
C VAL A 616 -6.51 -5.59 25.27
N ALA A 617 -5.25 -5.67 24.82
CA ALA A 617 -4.79 -6.77 23.98
C ALA A 617 -4.85 -8.12 24.73
N GLU A 618 -4.32 -8.19 25.96
CA GLU A 618 -4.42 -9.37 26.84
C GLU A 618 -5.88 -9.79 27.06
N SER A 619 -6.78 -8.83 27.28
CA SER A 619 -8.20 -9.10 27.50
C SER A 619 -8.93 -9.60 26.25
N ARG A 620 -8.56 -9.11 25.06
CA ARG A 620 -9.17 -9.53 23.78
C ARG A 620 -8.71 -10.92 23.37
N ASP A 621 -7.41 -11.22 23.38
CA ASP A 621 -6.89 -12.57 23.10
C ASP A 621 -7.47 -13.59 24.10
N TYR A 622 -7.55 -13.24 25.38
CA TYR A 622 -8.18 -14.09 26.39
C TYR A 622 -9.65 -14.42 26.09
N VAL A 623 -10.46 -13.45 25.67
CA VAL A 623 -11.86 -13.70 25.27
C VAL A 623 -11.94 -14.52 23.98
N GLU A 624 -11.12 -14.21 22.98
CA GLU A 624 -11.05 -14.94 21.71
C GLU A 624 -10.67 -16.41 21.94
N ASN A 625 -9.67 -16.66 22.79
CA ASN A 625 -9.25 -17.99 23.21
C ASN A 625 -10.44 -18.76 23.78
N ILE A 626 -11.19 -18.17 24.71
CA ILE A 626 -12.31 -18.83 25.38
C ILE A 626 -13.52 -19.05 24.47
N LYS A 627 -13.85 -18.10 23.59
CA LYS A 627 -15.01 -18.19 22.69
C LYS A 627 -14.79 -19.11 21.49
N TYR A 628 -13.58 -19.15 20.95
CA TYR A 628 -13.29 -19.78 19.65
C TYR A 628 -12.25 -20.91 19.73
N LYS A 629 -11.25 -20.82 20.61
CA LYS A 629 -10.16 -21.82 20.77
C LYS A 629 -10.40 -22.81 21.93
N ARG A 630 -11.54 -22.70 22.65
CA ARG A 630 -11.90 -23.59 23.79
C ARG A 630 -13.36 -24.08 23.70
N GLY A 631 -13.57 -25.38 23.63
CA GLY A 631 -14.88 -26.02 23.37
C GLY A 631 -15.92 -26.01 24.52
N TRP A 632 -15.79 -25.14 25.53
CA TRP A 632 -16.63 -25.18 26.74
C TRP A 632 -17.41 -23.89 27.04
N LEU A 633 -17.03 -22.74 26.48
CA LEU A 633 -17.74 -21.46 26.67
C LEU A 633 -17.99 -20.72 25.34
N THR A 634 -18.10 -21.49 24.25
CA THR A 634 -18.50 -20.98 22.93
C THR A 634 -19.96 -20.51 22.94
N ASP A 635 -20.36 -19.71 21.95
CA ASP A 635 -21.77 -19.30 21.78
C ASP A 635 -22.73 -20.50 21.66
N TYR A 636 -22.28 -21.64 21.13
CA TYR A 636 -23.07 -22.88 21.12
C TYR A 636 -23.32 -23.41 22.54
N ASN A 637 -22.30 -23.43 23.40
CA ASN A 637 -22.43 -23.86 24.80
C ASN A 637 -23.42 -22.97 25.56
N ILE A 638 -23.27 -21.64 25.40
CA ILE A 638 -24.08 -20.62 26.06
C ILE A 638 -25.54 -20.71 25.58
N LYS A 639 -25.76 -20.77 24.26
CA LYS A 639 -27.10 -20.84 23.65
C LYS A 639 -27.86 -22.11 24.01
N HIS A 640 -27.19 -23.26 24.07
CA HIS A 640 -27.84 -24.55 24.32
C HIS A 640 -27.81 -24.98 25.79
N ASN A 641 -27.29 -24.16 26.70
CA ASN A 641 -27.14 -24.49 28.13
C ASN A 641 -26.42 -25.85 28.34
N PHE A 642 -25.37 -26.12 27.53
CA PHE A 642 -24.75 -27.44 27.44
C PHE A 642 -23.22 -27.35 27.43
N THR A 643 -22.60 -27.71 28.56
CA THR A 643 -21.14 -27.71 28.77
C THR A 643 -20.79 -28.45 30.06
N SER A 644 -19.48 -28.56 30.37
CA SER A 644 -18.97 -29.01 31.67
C SER A 644 -18.73 -27.82 32.61
N PRO A 645 -19.45 -27.71 33.75
CA PRO A 645 -19.24 -26.63 34.71
C PRO A 645 -17.81 -26.51 35.25
N VAL A 646 -17.11 -27.65 35.39
CA VAL A 646 -15.72 -27.66 35.89
C VAL A 646 -14.80 -26.94 34.90
N ARG A 647 -14.92 -27.24 33.60
CA ARG A 647 -14.13 -26.57 32.55
C ARG A 647 -14.53 -25.10 32.37
N VAL A 648 -15.80 -24.75 32.56
CA VAL A 648 -16.24 -23.35 32.54
C VAL A 648 -15.67 -22.55 33.72
N ALA A 649 -15.63 -23.14 34.92
CA ALA A 649 -15.02 -22.50 36.10
C ALA A 649 -13.51 -22.28 35.91
N GLU A 650 -12.78 -23.28 35.41
CA GLU A 650 -11.35 -23.17 35.06
C GLU A 650 -11.09 -22.05 34.04
N LEU A 651 -11.92 -21.93 32.98
CA LEU A 651 -11.70 -20.95 31.93
C LEU A 651 -11.87 -19.50 32.41
N VAL A 652 -12.85 -19.20 33.27
CA VAL A 652 -13.18 -17.79 33.64
C VAL A 652 -12.47 -17.24 34.88
N GLU A 653 -11.53 -17.99 35.46
CA GLU A 653 -10.75 -17.55 36.63
C GLU A 653 -10.05 -16.20 36.37
N HIS A 654 -9.37 -16.08 35.23
CA HIS A 654 -8.60 -14.89 34.87
C HIS A 654 -9.46 -13.70 34.42
N ALA A 655 -10.67 -13.93 33.91
CA ALA A 655 -11.62 -12.89 33.48
C ALA A 655 -11.90 -11.85 34.57
N THR A 656 -11.99 -12.30 35.82
CA THR A 656 -12.25 -11.43 36.97
C THR A 656 -11.06 -10.50 37.24
N LYS A 657 -9.82 -11.00 37.09
CA LYS A 657 -8.59 -10.22 37.24
C LYS A 657 -8.44 -9.19 36.10
N LEU A 658 -8.63 -9.60 34.85
CA LEU A 658 -8.58 -8.72 33.69
C LEU A 658 -9.61 -7.58 33.78
N LYS A 659 -10.85 -7.92 34.13
CA LYS A 659 -11.90 -6.92 34.38
C LYS A 659 -11.54 -5.97 35.52
N GLY A 660 -10.97 -6.48 36.61
CA GLY A 660 -10.47 -5.66 37.73
C GLY A 660 -9.39 -4.66 37.29
N SER A 661 -8.45 -5.09 36.44
CA SER A 661 -7.44 -4.21 35.83
C SER A 661 -8.08 -3.12 34.97
N LEU A 662 -9.00 -3.47 34.07
CA LEU A 662 -9.66 -2.50 33.18
C LEU A 662 -10.54 -1.49 33.94
N ILE A 663 -11.30 -1.93 34.94
CA ILE A 663 -12.09 -1.03 35.82
C ILE A 663 -11.16 -0.10 36.62
N THR A 664 -9.99 -0.57 37.03
CA THR A 664 -8.99 0.28 37.70
C THR A 664 -8.40 1.31 36.74
N LEU A 665 -8.12 0.91 35.48
CA LEU A 665 -7.67 1.85 34.45
C LEU A 665 -8.74 2.92 34.14
N ALA A 666 -10.01 2.55 33.97
CA ALA A 666 -11.11 3.48 33.75
C ALA A 666 -11.26 4.53 34.85
N LYS A 667 -11.11 4.14 36.13
CA LYS A 667 -11.10 5.08 37.26
C LYS A 667 -9.91 6.04 37.18
N ASN A 668 -8.71 5.49 37.02
CA ASN A 668 -7.46 6.26 36.96
C ASN A 668 -7.38 7.19 35.73
N ALA A 669 -8.11 6.90 34.66
CA ALA A 669 -8.14 7.73 33.45
C ALA A 669 -8.58 9.17 33.76
N SER A 670 -9.59 9.35 34.63
CA SER A 670 -10.04 10.67 35.06
C SER A 670 -8.94 11.45 35.76
N ASP A 671 -8.30 10.87 36.77
CA ASP A 671 -7.22 11.53 37.53
C ASP A 671 -6.02 11.91 36.65
N ILE A 672 -5.68 11.07 35.67
CA ILE A 672 -4.55 11.27 34.76
C ILE A 672 -4.86 12.29 33.66
N MET A 673 -6.12 12.37 33.20
CA MET A 673 -6.52 13.19 32.06
C MET A 673 -7.18 14.52 32.44
N MET A 674 -7.70 14.69 33.65
CA MET A 674 -8.43 15.92 34.05
C MET A 674 -7.57 17.19 33.95
N ASP A 675 -6.25 17.07 34.08
CA ASP A 675 -5.31 18.19 33.96
C ASP A 675 -5.02 18.60 32.50
N ILE A 676 -5.47 17.77 31.54
CA ILE A 676 -5.23 17.88 30.10
C ILE A 676 -6.52 18.18 29.34
N TYR A 677 -7.59 17.46 29.66
CA TYR A 677 -8.85 17.43 28.91
C TYR A 677 -10.05 17.77 29.80
N ASP A 678 -11.20 18.07 29.20
CA ASP A 678 -12.46 18.19 29.91
C ASP A 678 -13.08 16.82 30.22
N LYS A 679 -14.16 16.81 31.01
CA LYS A 679 -14.83 15.57 31.39
C LYS A 679 -15.44 14.84 30.19
N PHE A 680 -15.92 15.56 29.18
CA PHE A 680 -16.60 14.97 28.02
C PHE A 680 -15.63 14.16 27.16
N THR A 681 -14.42 14.69 26.94
CA THR A 681 -13.32 13.98 26.27
C THR A 681 -12.90 12.72 27.05
N ILE A 682 -12.91 12.78 28.37
CA ILE A 682 -12.55 11.66 29.27
C ILE A 682 -13.65 10.59 29.27
N GLU A 683 -14.90 11.00 29.36
CA GLU A 683 -16.10 10.16 29.25
C GLU A 683 -16.12 9.44 27.89
N GLU A 684 -15.95 10.16 26.77
CA GLU A 684 -15.82 9.60 25.41
C GLU A 684 -14.67 8.59 25.31
N PHE A 685 -13.49 8.92 25.83
CA PHE A 685 -12.33 8.04 25.80
C PHE A 685 -12.55 6.74 26.61
N ILE A 686 -13.16 6.80 27.79
CA ILE A 686 -13.45 5.60 28.59
C ILE A 686 -14.50 4.73 27.89
N GLU A 687 -15.54 5.34 27.35
CA GLU A 687 -16.61 4.64 26.61
C GLU A 687 -16.13 4.00 25.31
N GLN A 688 -15.21 4.64 24.57
CA GLN A 688 -14.65 4.06 23.35
C GLN A 688 -13.56 3.02 23.63
N ARG A 689 -12.71 3.22 24.65
CA ARG A 689 -11.45 2.46 24.79
C ARG A 689 -11.48 1.35 25.84
N ILE A 690 -12.42 1.39 26.80
CA ILE A 690 -12.39 0.49 27.97
C ILE A 690 -13.72 -0.25 28.16
N ASN A 691 -14.84 0.46 28.14
CA ASN A 691 -16.16 -0.12 28.42
C ASN A 691 -16.52 -1.33 27.55
N PRO A 692 -16.29 -1.36 26.21
CA PRO A 692 -16.68 -2.50 25.37
C PRO A 692 -15.99 -3.81 25.79
N VAL A 693 -14.75 -3.74 26.27
CA VAL A 693 -13.98 -4.91 26.72
C VAL A 693 -14.40 -5.33 28.14
N VAL A 694 -14.73 -4.36 29.00
CA VAL A 694 -15.32 -4.63 30.34
C VAL A 694 -16.68 -5.30 30.21
N ASP A 695 -17.51 -4.86 29.27
CA ASP A 695 -18.85 -5.40 29.01
C ASP A 695 -18.80 -6.79 28.36
N GLU A 696 -17.84 -7.03 27.48
CA GLU A 696 -17.59 -8.37 26.94
C GLU A 696 -17.14 -9.36 28.03
N LEU A 697 -16.21 -8.95 28.92
CA LEU A 697 -15.81 -9.76 30.08
C LEU A 697 -16.96 -9.95 31.09
N ASN A 698 -17.82 -8.95 31.28
CA ASN A 698 -19.05 -9.08 32.08
C ASN A 698 -20.02 -10.10 31.45
N GLY A 699 -20.21 -10.05 30.13
CA GLY A 699 -21.04 -11.01 29.38
C GLY A 699 -20.53 -12.44 29.50
N LEU A 700 -19.20 -12.62 29.39
CA LEU A 700 -18.53 -13.91 29.57
C LEU A 700 -18.71 -14.47 30.99
N LEU A 701 -18.45 -13.66 32.02
CA LEU A 701 -18.64 -14.04 33.42
C LEU A 701 -20.10 -14.37 33.75
N ALA A 702 -21.05 -13.58 33.23
CA ALA A 702 -22.48 -13.84 33.40
C ALA A 702 -22.91 -15.14 32.68
N ALA A 703 -22.37 -15.43 31.51
CA ALA A 703 -22.61 -16.69 30.79
C ALA A 703 -22.07 -17.90 31.56
N ALA A 704 -20.84 -17.81 32.08
CA ALA A 704 -20.25 -18.85 32.91
C ALA A 704 -21.04 -19.12 34.20
N SER A 705 -21.48 -18.07 34.89
CA SER A 705 -22.35 -18.19 36.08
C SER A 705 -23.66 -18.92 35.77
N ARG A 706 -24.32 -18.60 34.64
CA ARG A 706 -25.53 -19.32 34.20
C ARG A 706 -25.26 -20.80 33.92
N LEU A 707 -24.18 -21.10 33.22
CA LEU A 707 -23.82 -22.48 32.86
C LEU A 707 -23.41 -23.33 34.07
N ASN A 708 -22.73 -22.73 35.05
CA ASN A 708 -22.30 -23.41 36.29
C ASN A 708 -23.46 -23.71 37.25
N ALA A 709 -24.57 -22.98 37.14
CA ALA A 709 -25.80 -23.26 37.89
C ALA A 709 -26.50 -24.56 37.43
N ILE A 710 -26.28 -25.00 36.19
CA ILE A 710 -26.94 -26.18 35.61
C ILE A 710 -26.44 -27.46 36.29
N LYS A 711 -27.38 -28.30 36.74
CA LYS A 711 -27.11 -29.61 37.38
C LYS A 711 -27.70 -30.81 36.61
N VAL A 712 -28.48 -30.56 35.56
CA VAL A 712 -29.13 -31.57 34.72
C VAL A 712 -29.03 -31.13 33.27
N TRP A 713 -28.62 -32.03 32.37
CA TRP A 713 -28.43 -31.73 30.96
C TRP A 713 -29.37 -32.57 30.07
N PRO A 714 -29.93 -32.01 28.99
CA PRO A 714 -30.72 -32.76 28.03
C PRO A 714 -29.88 -33.83 27.31
N ARG A 715 -30.53 -34.95 26.96
CA ARG A 715 -29.92 -35.96 26.06
C ARG A 715 -29.76 -35.37 24.67
N ARG A 716 -28.74 -35.83 23.92
CA ARG A 716 -28.57 -35.47 22.50
C ARG A 716 -29.56 -36.26 21.62
N PRO A 717 -29.98 -35.73 20.44
CA PRO A 717 -29.62 -34.42 19.87
C PRO A 717 -30.23 -33.26 20.66
N LEU A 718 -29.50 -32.15 20.76
CA LEU A 718 -30.00 -30.95 21.43
C LEU A 718 -31.06 -30.26 20.55
N PRO A 719 -32.12 -29.67 21.11
CA PRO A 719 -33.17 -29.01 20.33
C PRO A 719 -32.62 -27.94 19.38
N TYR A 720 -33.14 -27.89 18.15
CA TYR A 720 -32.78 -26.85 17.18
C TYR A 720 -33.40 -25.51 17.57
N ILE A 721 -32.67 -24.71 18.34
CA ILE A 721 -33.09 -23.37 18.76
C ILE A 721 -33.03 -22.43 17.54
N ARG A 722 -34.20 -22.14 16.97
CA ARG A 722 -34.44 -21.09 15.95
C ARG A 722 -34.21 -19.70 16.57
N VAL A 723 -33.02 -19.13 16.38
CA VAL A 723 -32.66 -17.77 16.84
C VAL A 723 -33.37 -16.64 16.04
N ILE A 724 -34.21 -16.99 15.07
CA ILE A 724 -34.88 -16.02 14.18
C ILE A 724 -36.11 -15.34 14.85
N THR A 725 -36.62 -15.88 15.97
CA THR A 725 -37.91 -15.45 16.54
C THR A 725 -37.85 -14.22 17.45
N ASP A 726 -36.80 -14.04 18.25
CA ASP A 726 -36.81 -13.09 19.39
C ASP A 726 -36.31 -11.67 19.08
N ILE A 727 -35.93 -11.36 17.83
CA ILE A 727 -35.64 -9.98 17.41
C ILE A 727 -36.94 -9.13 17.34
N LYS A 728 -38.11 -9.78 17.27
CA LYS A 728 -39.43 -9.11 17.23
C LYS A 728 -39.93 -8.60 18.59
N SER A 729 -39.34 -9.01 19.72
CA SER A 729 -39.79 -8.56 21.05
C SER A 729 -39.17 -7.21 21.44
N LEU A 730 -37.85 -7.08 21.32
CA LEU A 730 -37.10 -5.85 21.61
C LEU A 730 -37.45 -4.67 20.69
N THR A 731 -38.01 -4.92 19.51
CA THR A 731 -38.46 -3.87 18.59
C THR A 731 -39.87 -3.34 18.86
N ASN A 732 -40.66 -3.99 19.72
CA ASN A 732 -42.09 -3.69 19.89
C ASN A 732 -42.45 -2.64 20.96
N SER A 733 -41.57 -2.32 21.91
CA SER A 733 -41.82 -1.21 22.85
C SER A 733 -41.68 0.15 22.16
N THR A 734 -40.68 0.29 21.28
CA THR A 734 -40.35 1.56 20.59
C THR A 734 -41.22 1.82 19.36
N LYS A 735 -41.58 0.78 18.58
CA LYS A 735 -42.31 0.96 17.30
C LYS A 735 -43.75 1.48 17.47
N LYS A 736 -44.40 1.23 18.62
CA LYS A 736 -45.83 1.55 18.85
C LYS A 736 -46.17 3.06 18.92
N LYS A 737 -45.18 3.95 18.72
CA LYS A 737 -45.34 5.41 18.75
C LYS A 737 -44.95 6.12 17.45
N ILE A 738 -44.62 5.39 16.38
CA ILE A 738 -44.14 5.97 15.11
C ILE A 738 -44.96 5.46 13.90
N SER A 739 -45.57 4.28 13.98
CA SER A 739 -46.33 3.67 12.88
C SER A 739 -47.76 4.21 12.69
N SER A 740 -47.96 5.53 12.78
CA SER A 740 -49.25 6.19 12.52
C SER A 740 -49.25 7.09 11.28
N GLU A 741 -48.08 7.47 10.76
CA GLU A 741 -47.94 8.37 9.61
C GLU A 741 -47.00 7.77 8.56
N MET A 742 -47.38 7.87 7.29
CA MET A 742 -46.60 7.53 6.10
C MET A 742 -46.08 6.07 6.00
N GLY A 743 -46.98 5.16 5.62
CA GLY A 743 -46.61 3.78 5.29
C GLY A 743 -45.93 3.65 3.92
N ILE A 744 -44.69 3.17 3.92
CA ILE A 744 -44.02 2.52 2.78
C ILE A 744 -43.43 1.21 3.31
N ASP A 745 -43.64 0.12 2.59
CA ASP A 745 -43.22 -1.23 3.00
C ASP A 745 -41.94 -1.64 2.27
N GLN A 746 -40.94 -2.14 3.02
CA GLN A 746 -39.74 -2.79 2.48
C GLN A 746 -39.26 -3.90 3.43
N ASP A 747 -39.10 -5.09 2.85
CA ASP A 747 -38.74 -6.32 3.55
C ASP A 747 -37.27 -6.70 3.28
N THR A 748 -36.56 -7.24 4.27
CA THR A 748 -35.32 -8.02 4.03
C THR A 748 -34.81 -8.76 5.28
N PRO A 749 -34.61 -10.08 5.20
CA PRO A 749 -33.80 -10.85 6.15
C PRO A 749 -32.57 -11.51 5.50
N SER A 750 -31.46 -11.62 6.25
CA SER A 750 -30.22 -12.29 5.80
C SER A 750 -29.95 -13.61 6.55
N LYS A 751 -29.57 -14.67 5.80
CA LYS A 751 -28.73 -15.81 6.24
C LYS A 751 -28.40 -16.75 5.07
N SER A 752 -27.18 -17.30 5.07
CA SER A 752 -26.54 -18.06 3.98
C SER A 752 -27.07 -19.48 3.73
N ASN A 753 -27.95 -20.00 4.59
CA ASN A 753 -28.40 -21.39 4.49
C ASN A 753 -29.35 -21.60 3.31
N LEU A 754 -28.94 -22.47 2.39
CA LEU A 754 -29.81 -23.00 1.35
C LEU A 754 -30.94 -23.84 1.99
N SER A 755 -32.14 -23.78 1.42
CA SER A 755 -33.32 -24.43 1.98
C SER A 755 -34.31 -24.83 0.89
N VAL A 756 -35.19 -25.79 1.19
CA VAL A 756 -36.27 -26.22 0.29
C VAL A 756 -37.17 -25.02 -0.07
N LYS A 757 -37.42 -24.08 0.86
CA LYS A 757 -38.17 -22.85 0.54
C LYS A 757 -37.41 -21.99 -0.46
N LEU A 758 -36.13 -21.67 -0.21
CA LEU A 758 -35.35 -20.83 -1.13
C LEU A 758 -35.27 -21.44 -2.54
N LEU A 759 -35.11 -22.76 -2.64
CA LEU A 759 -35.15 -23.45 -3.94
C LEU A 759 -36.54 -23.38 -4.59
N ALA A 760 -37.63 -23.56 -3.82
CA ALA A 760 -38.98 -23.41 -4.33
C ALA A 760 -39.30 -21.97 -4.78
N ASP A 761 -38.86 -20.97 -4.01
CA ASP A 761 -38.99 -19.55 -4.35
C ASP A 761 -38.24 -19.25 -5.67
N VAL A 762 -37.00 -19.75 -5.83
CA VAL A 762 -36.20 -19.60 -7.06
C VAL A 762 -36.83 -20.33 -8.24
N PHE A 763 -37.31 -21.58 -8.07
CA PHE A 763 -37.92 -22.31 -9.17
C PHE A 763 -39.31 -21.77 -9.56
N ALA A 764 -40.06 -21.14 -8.65
CA ALA A 764 -41.32 -20.49 -9.00
C ALA A 764 -41.17 -19.33 -10.02
N GLU A 765 -40.00 -18.66 -10.05
CA GLU A 765 -39.67 -17.66 -11.07
C GLU A 765 -39.18 -18.28 -12.40
N ILE A 766 -38.73 -19.54 -12.40
CA ILE A 766 -38.10 -20.21 -13.56
C ILE A 766 -39.08 -21.11 -14.30
N ASP A 767 -39.84 -21.92 -13.55
CA ASP A 767 -40.87 -22.84 -14.03
C ASP A 767 -41.92 -23.02 -12.92
N PRO A 768 -43.06 -22.29 -12.98
CA PRO A 768 -44.08 -22.32 -11.93
C PRO A 768 -44.83 -23.66 -11.83
N HIS A 769 -44.58 -24.62 -12.74
CA HIS A 769 -45.14 -25.97 -12.66
C HIS A 769 -44.31 -26.92 -11.78
N VAL A 770 -43.08 -26.53 -11.39
CA VAL A 770 -42.17 -27.34 -10.57
C VAL A 770 -42.43 -27.11 -9.08
N GLN A 771 -42.95 -28.13 -8.39
CA GLN A 771 -43.00 -28.18 -6.93
C GLN A 771 -41.73 -28.85 -6.39
N VAL A 772 -40.80 -28.07 -5.82
CA VAL A 772 -39.61 -28.59 -5.12
C VAL A 772 -40.02 -29.25 -3.80
N GLU A 773 -39.60 -30.50 -3.60
CA GLU A 773 -39.95 -31.32 -2.42
C GLU A 773 -38.74 -31.53 -1.50
N SER A 774 -37.54 -31.70 -2.05
CA SER A 774 -36.30 -31.97 -1.30
C SER A 774 -35.05 -31.65 -2.11
N PHE A 775 -33.88 -31.69 -1.48
CA PHE A 775 -32.59 -31.67 -2.18
C PHE A 775 -31.55 -32.52 -1.45
N GLU A 776 -30.59 -33.03 -2.20
CA GLU A 776 -29.39 -33.72 -1.70
C GLU A 776 -28.16 -32.88 -2.02
N GLU A 777 -27.26 -32.69 -1.06
CA GLU A 777 -26.04 -31.88 -1.21
C GLU A 777 -24.79 -32.77 -1.20
N THR A 778 -23.87 -32.50 -2.12
CA THR A 778 -22.60 -33.23 -2.30
C THR A 778 -21.48 -32.23 -2.60
N GLN A 779 -20.20 -32.62 -2.41
CA GLN A 779 -19.06 -31.75 -2.76
C GLN A 779 -19.04 -31.50 -4.28
N GLY A 780 -18.92 -30.24 -4.70
CA GLY A 780 -19.01 -29.85 -6.11
C GLY A 780 -17.76 -30.15 -6.94
N SER A 781 -16.58 -30.00 -6.31
CA SER A 781 -15.24 -30.08 -6.93
C SER A 781 -14.29 -30.98 -6.12
N ARG A 782 -13.12 -31.33 -6.67
CA ARG A 782 -12.08 -32.09 -5.95
C ARG A 782 -11.09 -31.14 -5.26
N ARG A 783 -10.15 -31.73 -4.52
CA ARG A 783 -9.07 -31.00 -3.85
C ARG A 783 -8.14 -30.35 -4.89
N GLY A 784 -7.96 -29.04 -4.73
CA GLY A 784 -7.17 -28.21 -5.63
C GLY A 784 -7.91 -27.68 -6.88
N ASP A 785 -9.23 -27.82 -6.94
CA ASP A 785 -10.05 -27.37 -8.07
C ASP A 785 -10.70 -26.00 -7.84
N ASN A 786 -10.89 -25.59 -6.57
CA ASN A 786 -11.45 -24.30 -6.14
C ASN A 786 -10.87 -23.93 -4.76
N TYR A 787 -10.61 -22.64 -4.51
CA TYR A 787 -9.80 -22.13 -3.41
C TYR A 787 -10.45 -21.04 -2.54
N THR A 788 -11.50 -20.36 -3.00
CA THR A 788 -11.95 -19.07 -2.42
C THR A 788 -13.34 -19.12 -1.78
N ALA A 789 -14.24 -19.98 -2.29
CA ALA A 789 -15.61 -20.14 -1.81
C ALA A 789 -16.12 -21.56 -2.06
N ALA A 790 -16.72 -22.15 -1.02
CA ALA A 790 -17.02 -23.57 -0.96
C ALA A 790 -18.09 -23.98 -1.99
N LEU A 791 -17.76 -24.99 -2.80
CA LEU A 791 -18.57 -25.43 -3.93
C LEU A 791 -19.30 -26.75 -3.63
N PHE A 792 -20.62 -26.74 -3.83
CA PHE A 792 -21.50 -27.88 -3.58
C PHE A 792 -22.32 -28.18 -4.84
N ARG A 793 -22.48 -29.46 -5.16
CA ARG A 793 -23.42 -29.95 -6.16
C ARG A 793 -24.71 -30.36 -5.46
N ILE A 794 -25.80 -29.75 -5.87
CA ILE A 794 -27.13 -29.92 -5.29
C ILE A 794 -28.03 -30.62 -6.30
N ARG A 795 -28.57 -31.76 -5.88
CA ARG A 795 -29.54 -32.55 -6.63
C ARG A 795 -30.93 -32.26 -6.07
N VAL A 796 -31.69 -31.40 -6.73
CA VAL A 796 -33.04 -30.98 -6.31
C VAL A 796 -34.05 -31.98 -6.83
N LYS A 797 -35.00 -32.41 -5.99
CA LYS A 797 -36.04 -33.38 -6.31
C LYS A 797 -37.42 -32.79 -6.03
N GLY A 798 -38.38 -33.09 -6.90
CA GLY A 798 -39.73 -32.56 -6.81
C GLY A 798 -40.71 -33.25 -7.76
N SER A 799 -41.85 -32.61 -7.98
CA SER A 799 -42.83 -33.04 -8.97
C SER A 799 -43.29 -31.88 -9.86
N VAL A 800 -43.57 -32.17 -11.13
CA VAL A 800 -44.22 -31.24 -12.06
C VAL A 800 -45.73 -31.46 -12.04
N VAL A 801 -46.50 -30.36 -12.03
CA VAL A 801 -47.96 -30.36 -12.09
C VAL A 801 -48.44 -29.68 -13.39
N PRO A 802 -48.81 -30.45 -14.42
CA PRO A 802 -49.40 -29.90 -15.64
C PRO A 802 -50.78 -29.29 -15.37
N ASP A 803 -50.97 -28.04 -15.81
CA ASP A 803 -52.25 -27.33 -15.96
C ASP A 803 -53.29 -27.55 -14.83
N GLY A 804 -52.84 -27.38 -13.58
CA GLY A 804 -53.69 -27.41 -12.38
C GLY A 804 -54.29 -28.78 -12.04
N ASN A 805 -54.08 -29.82 -12.84
CA ASN A 805 -54.71 -31.11 -12.66
C ASN A 805 -53.88 -32.01 -11.73
N THR A 806 -54.17 -31.92 -10.43
CA THR A 806 -53.43 -32.59 -9.34
C THR A 806 -53.39 -34.12 -9.41
N ALA A 807 -54.14 -34.75 -10.32
CA ALA A 807 -54.17 -36.20 -10.53
C ALA A 807 -52.96 -36.77 -11.31
N LYS A 808 -52.15 -35.95 -12.00
CA LYS A 808 -50.93 -36.38 -12.70
C LYS A 808 -49.70 -35.58 -12.28
N ARG A 809 -49.01 -36.04 -11.23
CA ARG A 809 -47.66 -35.59 -10.88
C ARG A 809 -46.62 -36.45 -11.59
N SER A 810 -45.78 -35.84 -12.43
CA SER A 810 -44.53 -36.48 -12.91
C SER A 810 -43.40 -36.18 -11.93
N LYS A 811 -42.47 -37.13 -11.74
CA LYS A 811 -41.24 -36.87 -10.98
C LYS A 811 -40.33 -35.91 -11.75
N TRP A 812 -39.69 -35.01 -11.03
CA TRP A 812 -38.76 -34.02 -11.56
C TRP A 812 -37.49 -34.00 -10.70
N GLU A 813 -36.33 -33.87 -11.35
CA GLU A 813 -35.02 -33.81 -10.72
C GLU A 813 -34.10 -32.89 -11.54
N CYS A 814 -33.31 -32.04 -10.87
CA CYS A 814 -32.28 -31.24 -11.53
C CYS A 814 -30.96 -31.25 -10.75
N SER A 815 -29.85 -30.98 -11.43
CA SER A 815 -28.53 -30.79 -10.80
C SER A 815 -28.10 -29.33 -10.92
N LEU A 816 -27.63 -28.75 -9.82
CA LEU A 816 -27.20 -27.36 -9.69
C LEU A 816 -25.84 -27.28 -8.99
N ILE A 817 -25.12 -26.19 -9.24
CA ILE A 817 -23.92 -25.82 -8.51
C ILE A 817 -24.23 -24.67 -7.57
N CYS A 818 -23.72 -24.76 -6.34
CA CYS A 818 -23.92 -23.80 -5.27
C CYS A 818 -22.56 -23.37 -4.74
N LYS A 819 -22.20 -22.10 -4.91
CA LYS A 819 -20.98 -21.49 -4.37
C LYS A 819 -21.37 -20.66 -3.16
N ARG A 820 -20.76 -20.92 -2.00
CA ARG A 820 -21.06 -20.25 -0.72
C ARG A 820 -19.79 -19.65 -0.13
N LEU A 821 -19.90 -18.45 0.45
CA LEU A 821 -18.82 -17.92 1.29
C LEU A 821 -18.56 -18.88 2.48
N PRO A 822 -17.29 -19.16 2.84
CA PRO A 822 -16.97 -20.03 3.98
C PRO A 822 -17.60 -19.49 5.28
N ASP A 823 -18.17 -20.35 6.13
CA ASP A 823 -18.89 -19.88 7.34
C ASP A 823 -18.01 -19.16 8.39
N SER A 824 -16.69 -19.33 8.34
CA SER A 824 -15.74 -18.69 9.27
C SER A 824 -15.25 -17.37 8.70
N GLN A 825 -15.45 -16.27 9.43
CA GLN A 825 -15.00 -14.94 9.04
C GLN A 825 -13.47 -14.91 8.82
N ALA A 826 -12.68 -15.48 9.73
CA ALA A 826 -11.23 -15.55 9.60
C ALA A 826 -10.76 -16.22 8.29
N ARG A 827 -11.53 -17.17 7.72
CA ARG A 827 -11.23 -17.74 6.39
C ARG A 827 -11.66 -16.82 5.24
N ARG A 828 -12.73 -16.04 5.39
CA ARG A 828 -13.10 -15.01 4.40
C ARG A 828 -12.05 -13.92 4.34
N ASP A 829 -11.55 -13.51 5.51
CA ASP A 829 -10.57 -12.44 5.63
C ASP A 829 -9.22 -12.91 5.05
N ALA A 830 -8.75 -14.12 5.43
CA ALA A 830 -7.49 -14.72 4.95
C ALA A 830 -7.40 -14.85 3.42
N TYR A 831 -8.51 -15.05 2.72
CA TYR A 831 -8.58 -15.16 1.25
C TYR A 831 -9.24 -13.94 0.57
N ARG A 832 -9.60 -12.91 1.33
CA ARG A 832 -10.42 -11.76 0.89
C ARG A 832 -11.70 -12.18 0.14
N SER A 833 -12.28 -13.32 0.52
CA SER A 833 -13.39 -13.99 -0.19
C SER A 833 -14.59 -13.07 -0.39
N GLU A 834 -14.89 -12.14 0.52
CA GLU A 834 -16.02 -11.23 0.39
C GLU A 834 -15.86 -10.25 -0.78
N THR A 835 -14.67 -9.69 -0.98
CA THR A 835 -14.37 -8.82 -2.14
C THR A 835 -14.53 -9.58 -3.46
N LEU A 836 -13.95 -10.79 -3.52
CA LEU A 836 -13.95 -11.67 -4.70
C LEU A 836 -15.35 -12.18 -5.05
N PHE A 837 -16.10 -12.64 -4.05
CA PHE A 837 -17.45 -13.17 -4.22
C PHE A 837 -18.46 -12.07 -4.57
N ARG A 838 -18.30 -10.85 -4.03
CA ARG A 838 -19.12 -9.69 -4.43
C ARG A 838 -18.88 -9.30 -5.89
N ASN A 839 -17.65 -9.38 -6.41
CA ASN A 839 -17.37 -9.17 -7.84
C ASN A 839 -18.16 -10.18 -8.70
N GLU A 840 -18.13 -11.46 -8.36
CA GLU A 840 -18.86 -12.52 -9.08
C GLU A 840 -20.39 -12.35 -8.98
N VAL A 841 -20.90 -11.95 -7.81
CA VAL A 841 -22.32 -11.59 -7.62
C VAL A 841 -22.69 -10.38 -8.48
N HIS A 842 -21.87 -9.33 -8.55
CA HIS A 842 -22.09 -8.16 -9.41
C HIS A 842 -22.07 -8.53 -10.90
N PHE A 843 -21.19 -9.45 -11.30
CA PHE A 843 -21.17 -10.02 -12.64
C PHE A 843 -22.53 -10.64 -13.02
N TYR A 844 -23.02 -11.61 -12.22
CA TYR A 844 -24.27 -12.32 -12.52
C TYR A 844 -25.56 -11.52 -12.26
N THR A 845 -25.53 -10.51 -11.39
CA THR A 845 -26.72 -9.67 -11.07
C THR A 845 -26.83 -8.39 -11.88
N LYS A 846 -25.73 -7.86 -12.44
CA LYS A 846 -25.69 -6.61 -13.20
C LYS A 846 -25.03 -6.78 -14.55
N ILE A 847 -23.71 -6.95 -14.59
CA ILE A 847 -22.91 -6.85 -15.83
C ILE A 847 -23.44 -7.78 -16.92
N VAL A 848 -23.56 -9.08 -16.62
CA VAL A 848 -23.93 -10.07 -17.63
C VAL A 848 -25.38 -9.89 -18.11
N ARG A 849 -26.26 -9.36 -17.26
CA ARG A 849 -27.67 -9.11 -17.60
C ARG A 849 -27.78 -7.95 -18.59
N GLU A 850 -27.04 -6.87 -18.36
CA GLU A 850 -27.00 -5.72 -19.27
C GLU A 850 -26.35 -6.06 -20.61
N LEU A 851 -25.22 -6.78 -20.61
CA LEU A 851 -24.53 -7.19 -21.83
C LEU A 851 -25.37 -8.16 -22.69
N LEU A 852 -26.04 -9.15 -22.08
CA LEU A 852 -26.92 -10.07 -22.81
C LEU A 852 -28.22 -9.38 -23.26
N SER A 853 -28.78 -8.48 -22.45
CA SER A 853 -29.96 -7.67 -22.82
C SER A 853 -29.65 -6.75 -24.01
N PHE A 854 -28.44 -6.17 -24.05
CA PHE A 854 -27.92 -5.46 -25.21
C PHE A 854 -27.77 -6.36 -26.43
N GLN A 855 -27.16 -7.54 -26.27
CA GLN A 855 -26.98 -8.51 -27.37
C GLN A 855 -28.31 -8.93 -28.00
N GLN A 856 -29.32 -9.24 -27.19
CA GLN A 856 -30.66 -9.65 -27.65
C GLN A 856 -31.39 -8.56 -28.46
N ARG A 857 -31.05 -7.28 -28.25
CA ARG A 857 -31.55 -6.16 -29.09
C ARG A 857 -30.84 -6.04 -30.43
N ARG A 858 -29.67 -6.66 -30.60
CA ARG A 858 -28.80 -6.54 -31.80
C ARG A 858 -28.78 -7.79 -32.68
N THR A 859 -28.81 -8.98 -32.09
CA THR A 859 -28.72 -10.26 -32.82
C THR A 859 -29.59 -11.34 -32.18
N ARG A 860 -29.94 -12.38 -32.98
CA ARG A 860 -30.62 -13.59 -32.50
C ARG A 860 -29.66 -14.61 -31.89
N GLU A 861 -28.35 -14.45 -32.08
CA GLU A 861 -27.31 -15.24 -31.43
C GLU A 861 -27.07 -14.71 -30.01
N SER A 862 -27.17 -15.55 -28.99
CA SER A 862 -26.79 -15.21 -27.61
C SER A 862 -25.41 -15.77 -27.29
N PHE A 863 -24.56 -14.97 -26.64
CA PHE A 863 -23.37 -15.48 -25.97
C PHE A 863 -23.82 -16.49 -24.89
N SER A 864 -23.14 -17.63 -24.83
CA SER A 864 -23.58 -18.78 -24.02
C SER A 864 -22.43 -19.60 -23.41
N ALA A 865 -21.18 -19.17 -23.59
CA ALA A 865 -20.01 -19.77 -22.94
C ALA A 865 -19.86 -19.33 -21.47
N ILE A 866 -20.98 -19.25 -20.75
CA ILE A 866 -21.08 -18.92 -19.32
C ILE A 866 -22.24 -19.70 -18.69
N PRO A 867 -22.13 -20.16 -17.43
CA PRO A 867 -23.19 -20.92 -16.78
C PRO A 867 -24.40 -20.04 -16.51
N ARG A 868 -25.61 -20.59 -16.69
CA ARG A 868 -26.84 -19.90 -16.27
C ARG A 868 -26.83 -19.72 -14.76
N CYS A 869 -26.85 -18.46 -14.30
CA CYS A 869 -27.13 -18.13 -12.91
C CYS A 869 -28.65 -18.17 -12.67
N TYR A 870 -29.06 -18.91 -11.64
CA TYR A 870 -30.44 -19.02 -11.19
C TYR A 870 -30.73 -18.13 -9.97
N PHE A 871 -29.75 -17.94 -9.09
CA PHE A 871 -29.86 -17.04 -7.94
C PHE A 871 -28.48 -16.48 -7.57
N ALA A 872 -28.43 -15.22 -7.13
CA ALA A 872 -27.21 -14.57 -6.69
C ALA A 872 -27.48 -13.55 -5.58
N ARG A 873 -26.72 -13.68 -4.49
CA ARG A 873 -26.73 -12.80 -3.32
C ARG A 873 -25.32 -12.80 -2.72
N ASN A 874 -24.95 -11.79 -1.94
CA ASN A 874 -23.58 -11.53 -1.46
C ASN A 874 -22.89 -12.69 -0.67
N ASP A 875 -23.62 -13.76 -0.34
CA ASP A 875 -23.15 -14.95 0.39
C ASP A 875 -23.43 -16.29 -0.34
N LEU A 876 -24.19 -16.28 -1.43
CA LEU A 876 -24.73 -17.45 -2.11
C LEU A 876 -24.94 -17.22 -3.63
N LEU A 877 -24.32 -18.06 -4.45
CA LEU A 877 -24.57 -18.19 -5.88
C LEU A 877 -25.16 -19.57 -6.18
N ILE A 878 -26.23 -19.63 -6.97
CA ILE A 878 -26.80 -20.87 -7.53
C ILE A 878 -26.65 -20.79 -9.05
N LEU A 879 -25.87 -21.71 -9.60
CA LEU A 879 -25.45 -21.79 -11.01
C LEU A 879 -25.85 -23.16 -11.60
N GLU A 880 -25.80 -23.24 -12.93
CA GLU A 880 -26.03 -24.47 -13.67
C GLU A 880 -24.90 -25.51 -13.50
N ASP A 881 -25.27 -26.78 -13.30
CA ASP A 881 -24.30 -27.89 -13.27
C ASP A 881 -23.90 -28.30 -14.69
N LEU A 882 -22.86 -27.65 -15.20
CA LEU A 882 -22.30 -27.89 -16.54
C LEU A 882 -21.89 -29.37 -16.76
N CYS A 883 -21.54 -30.11 -15.70
CA CYS A 883 -21.26 -31.55 -15.81
C CYS A 883 -22.50 -32.37 -16.18
N ALA A 884 -23.71 -31.91 -15.83
CA ALA A 884 -24.97 -32.51 -16.29
C ALA A 884 -25.30 -32.17 -17.76
N LYS A 885 -24.55 -31.23 -18.37
CA LYS A 885 -24.57 -30.92 -19.82
C LYS A 885 -23.34 -31.48 -20.56
N GLU A 886 -22.72 -32.52 -20.01
CA GLU A 886 -21.56 -33.24 -20.57
C GLU A 886 -20.27 -32.41 -20.72
N PHE A 887 -20.17 -31.25 -20.07
CA PHE A 887 -18.92 -30.50 -20.00
C PHE A 887 -17.97 -31.07 -18.95
N CYS A 888 -16.67 -31.10 -19.25
CA CYS A 888 -15.61 -31.50 -18.35
C CYS A 888 -14.40 -30.54 -18.35
N MET A 889 -13.68 -30.51 -17.23
CA MET A 889 -12.42 -29.79 -17.07
C MET A 889 -11.27 -30.63 -17.68
N PRO A 890 -10.31 -30.02 -18.41
CA PRO A 890 -9.14 -30.71 -18.96
C PRO A 890 -8.06 -30.98 -17.89
N ASN A 891 -7.00 -31.72 -18.23
CA ASN A 891 -5.93 -31.99 -17.27
C ASN A 891 -5.00 -30.77 -17.07
N ARG A 892 -5.10 -30.12 -15.90
CA ARG A 892 -4.31 -28.94 -15.55
C ARG A 892 -2.79 -29.12 -15.57
N GLN A 893 -2.28 -30.35 -15.42
CA GLN A 893 -0.84 -30.63 -15.49
C GLN A 893 -0.31 -30.60 -16.93
N GLU A 894 -1.07 -31.20 -17.86
CA GLU A 894 -0.77 -31.20 -19.30
C GLU A 894 -0.84 -29.76 -19.83
N GLY A 895 -2.01 -29.13 -19.70
CA GLY A 895 -2.32 -27.82 -20.27
C GLY A 895 -3.42 -27.93 -21.34
N LEU A 896 -3.52 -26.93 -22.20
CA LEU A 896 -4.46 -26.88 -23.32
C LEU A 896 -3.78 -27.20 -24.65
N SER A 897 -4.45 -27.98 -25.49
CA SER A 897 -4.10 -28.17 -26.90
C SER A 897 -4.35 -26.90 -27.72
N LEU A 898 -3.86 -26.86 -28.96
CA LEU A 898 -4.12 -25.76 -29.89
C LEU A 898 -5.63 -25.50 -30.03
N GLN A 899 -6.41 -26.51 -30.42
CA GLN A 899 -7.87 -26.39 -30.60
C GLN A 899 -8.60 -25.93 -29.32
N GLN A 900 -8.15 -26.41 -28.15
CA GLN A 900 -8.72 -25.98 -26.85
C GLN A 900 -8.41 -24.51 -26.55
N THR A 901 -7.22 -24.03 -26.92
CA THR A 901 -6.78 -22.64 -26.75
C THR A 901 -7.50 -21.71 -27.73
N GLU A 902 -7.58 -22.11 -29.01
CA GLU A 902 -8.35 -21.41 -30.06
C GLU A 902 -9.81 -21.22 -29.66
N SER A 903 -10.44 -22.28 -29.12
CA SER A 903 -11.85 -22.23 -28.69
C SER A 903 -12.09 -21.26 -27.53
N VAL A 904 -11.18 -21.18 -26.56
CA VAL A 904 -11.28 -20.21 -25.44
C VAL A 904 -11.00 -18.78 -25.92
N LEU A 905 -10.04 -18.57 -26.82
CA LEU A 905 -9.78 -17.25 -27.40
C LEU A 905 -10.98 -16.72 -28.19
N ALA A 906 -11.72 -17.57 -28.90
CA ALA A 906 -12.94 -17.16 -29.61
C ALA A 906 -14.03 -16.67 -28.64
N GLU A 907 -14.31 -17.41 -27.56
CA GLU A 907 -15.32 -17.01 -26.56
C GLU A 907 -14.89 -15.77 -25.76
N LEU A 908 -13.61 -15.64 -25.41
CA LEU A 908 -13.06 -14.41 -24.81
C LEU A 908 -13.20 -13.23 -25.78
N ALA A 909 -12.94 -13.42 -27.07
CA ALA A 909 -13.12 -12.37 -28.08
C ALA A 909 -14.59 -11.94 -28.20
N HIS A 910 -15.55 -12.88 -28.12
CA HIS A 910 -16.97 -12.54 -28.16
C HIS A 910 -17.43 -11.82 -26.89
N PHE A 911 -16.94 -12.22 -25.71
CA PHE A 911 -17.19 -11.54 -24.44
C PHE A 911 -16.61 -10.12 -24.41
N HIS A 912 -15.37 -9.95 -24.86
CA HIS A 912 -14.71 -8.65 -24.95
C HIS A 912 -15.38 -7.75 -26.02
N ALA A 913 -15.86 -8.30 -27.14
CA ALA A 913 -16.63 -7.54 -28.13
C ALA A 913 -17.96 -7.00 -27.54
N LEU A 914 -18.66 -7.79 -26.71
CA LEU A 914 -19.85 -7.31 -26.00
C LEU A 914 -19.49 -6.14 -25.07
N SER A 915 -18.40 -6.27 -24.30
CA SER A 915 -17.91 -5.19 -23.44
C SER A 915 -17.53 -3.93 -24.22
N LEU A 916 -16.90 -4.05 -25.40
CA LEU A 916 -16.50 -2.90 -26.23
C LEU A 916 -17.69 -2.22 -26.91
N ALA A 917 -18.62 -2.98 -27.48
CA ALA A 917 -19.82 -2.44 -28.12
C ALA A 917 -20.71 -1.70 -27.10
N TYR A 918 -20.92 -2.29 -25.91
CA TYR A 918 -21.67 -1.64 -24.85
C TYR A 918 -20.93 -0.40 -24.31
N LYS A 919 -19.61 -0.45 -24.11
CA LYS A 919 -18.76 0.69 -23.71
C LYS A 919 -18.85 1.87 -24.68
N ALA A 920 -19.01 1.61 -25.97
CA ALA A 920 -19.08 2.64 -27.02
C ALA A 920 -20.45 3.31 -27.11
N GLU A 921 -21.54 2.57 -26.92
CA GLU A 921 -22.92 3.10 -27.04
C GLU A 921 -23.52 3.58 -25.72
N HIS A 922 -23.21 2.90 -24.62
CA HIS A 922 -23.78 3.11 -23.30
C HIS A 922 -22.67 3.48 -22.30
N ARG A 923 -21.86 4.49 -22.67
CA ARG A 923 -20.63 4.85 -21.96
C ARG A 923 -20.86 5.15 -20.47
N ARG A 924 -21.94 5.86 -20.13
CA ARG A 924 -22.26 6.24 -18.74
C ARG A 924 -22.69 5.03 -17.91
N GLU A 925 -23.51 4.17 -18.48
CA GLU A 925 -24.00 2.94 -17.87
C GLU A 925 -22.85 1.94 -17.68
N PHE A 926 -21.94 1.86 -18.66
CA PHE A 926 -20.72 1.07 -18.59
C PHE A 926 -19.76 1.57 -17.50
N ASP A 927 -19.58 2.88 -17.38
CA ASP A 927 -18.74 3.48 -16.33
C ASP A 927 -19.35 3.25 -14.93
N LEU A 928 -20.68 3.23 -14.80
CA LEU A 928 -21.37 2.82 -13.56
C LEU A 928 -21.23 1.32 -13.25
N LEU A 929 -21.35 0.45 -14.27
CA LEU A 929 -21.15 -1.00 -14.14
C LEU A 929 -19.72 -1.34 -13.72
N THR A 930 -18.72 -0.65 -14.27
CA THR A 930 -17.30 -0.88 -13.99
C THR A 930 -16.82 -0.22 -12.71
N ALA A 931 -17.38 0.92 -12.29
CA ALA A 931 -17.05 1.56 -11.01
C ALA A 931 -17.41 0.70 -9.76
N SER A 932 -18.21 -0.34 -9.93
CA SER A 932 -18.55 -1.31 -8.86
C SER A 932 -17.66 -2.57 -8.87
N ILE A 933 -16.65 -2.65 -9.75
CA ILE A 933 -15.68 -3.74 -9.81
C ILE A 933 -14.43 -3.33 -9.02
N GLU A 934 -14.07 -4.11 -7.99
CA GLU A 934 -12.84 -3.87 -7.20
C GLU A 934 -11.73 -4.85 -7.57
N GLU A 935 -10.49 -4.37 -7.73
CA GLU A 935 -9.34 -5.22 -8.00
C GLU A 935 -8.97 -6.09 -6.78
N GLY A 936 -9.30 -7.38 -6.85
CA GLY A 936 -9.15 -8.32 -5.76
C GLY A 936 -7.70 -8.58 -5.31
N ILE A 937 -6.76 -8.62 -6.27
CA ILE A 937 -5.35 -8.99 -6.02
C ILE A 937 -4.44 -7.76 -6.17
N PHE A 938 -4.26 -7.25 -7.37
CA PHE A 938 -3.23 -6.25 -7.68
C PHE A 938 -3.70 -4.79 -7.48
N ALA A 939 -4.28 -4.50 -6.31
CA ALA A 939 -4.61 -3.13 -5.91
C ALA A 939 -3.56 -2.54 -4.98
N ALA A 940 -3.35 -1.22 -5.04
CA ALA A 940 -2.38 -0.48 -4.23
C ALA A 940 -2.53 -0.72 -2.71
N SER A 941 -3.76 -0.89 -2.24
CA SER A 941 -4.15 -1.23 -0.85
C SER A 941 -3.65 -2.60 -0.39
N ASN A 942 -3.48 -3.54 -1.32
CA ASN A 942 -3.23 -4.95 -1.02
C ASN A 942 -1.73 -5.26 -0.90
N LEU A 943 -0.85 -4.26 -1.13
CA LEU A 943 0.61 -4.41 -1.16
C LEU A 943 1.17 -5.01 0.13
N GLU A 944 0.70 -4.58 1.31
CA GLU A 944 1.19 -5.12 2.59
C GLU A 944 0.72 -6.56 2.80
N TRP A 945 -0.54 -6.84 2.46
CA TRP A 945 -1.18 -8.14 2.61
C TRP A 945 -0.45 -9.26 1.84
N PHE A 946 -0.11 -8.99 0.58
CA PHE A 946 0.61 -9.94 -0.29
C PHE A 946 2.15 -9.79 -0.25
N ARG A 947 2.71 -8.86 0.55
CA ARG A 947 4.15 -8.54 0.57
C ARG A 947 5.03 -9.77 0.79
N ASN A 948 4.73 -10.56 1.82
CA ASN A 948 5.53 -11.74 2.17
C ASN A 948 5.28 -12.90 1.19
N TYR A 949 4.04 -13.06 0.76
CA TYR A 949 3.60 -14.06 -0.21
C TYR A 949 4.34 -13.94 -1.56
N TYR A 950 4.26 -12.78 -2.23
CA TYR A 950 4.97 -12.60 -3.50
C TYR A 950 6.50 -12.59 -3.32
N ARG A 951 7.03 -12.07 -2.21
CA ARG A 951 8.46 -12.16 -1.88
C ARG A 951 8.96 -13.60 -1.72
N HIS A 952 8.10 -14.55 -1.37
CA HIS A 952 8.41 -15.98 -1.38
C HIS A 952 8.37 -16.54 -2.81
N LEU A 953 7.29 -16.28 -3.55
CA LEU A 953 7.09 -16.79 -4.92
C LEU A 953 8.15 -16.29 -5.91
N THR A 954 8.50 -15.00 -5.89
CA THR A 954 9.51 -14.44 -6.81
C THR A 954 10.90 -15.04 -6.56
N ARG A 955 11.25 -15.35 -5.31
CA ARG A 955 12.49 -16.07 -4.97
C ARG A 955 12.45 -17.50 -5.48
N ASN A 956 11.36 -18.23 -5.25
CA ASN A 956 11.20 -19.59 -5.75
C ASN A 956 11.25 -19.63 -7.29
N ALA A 957 10.68 -18.65 -7.98
CA ALA A 957 10.77 -18.51 -9.43
C ALA A 957 12.22 -18.27 -9.90
N VAL A 958 12.95 -17.35 -9.26
CA VAL A 958 14.37 -17.10 -9.55
C VAL A 958 15.22 -18.34 -9.29
N ASP A 959 14.99 -19.07 -8.20
CA ASP A 959 15.77 -20.26 -7.87
C ASP A 959 15.45 -21.44 -8.81
N MET A 960 14.17 -21.68 -9.15
CA MET A 960 13.76 -22.68 -10.15
C MET A 960 14.41 -22.41 -11.52
N VAL A 961 14.34 -21.17 -12.00
CA VAL A 961 14.89 -20.81 -13.31
C VAL A 961 16.42 -20.82 -13.28
N SER A 962 17.05 -20.36 -12.19
CA SER A 962 18.51 -20.45 -12.01
C SER A 962 19.01 -21.90 -11.97
N GLN A 963 18.26 -22.82 -11.37
CA GLN A 963 18.58 -24.25 -11.37
C GLN A 963 18.40 -24.88 -12.77
N SER A 964 17.34 -24.50 -13.48
CA SER A 964 17.01 -25.02 -14.82
C SER A 964 17.96 -24.58 -15.94
N PHE A 965 18.97 -23.75 -15.61
CA PHE A 965 19.99 -23.21 -16.53
C PHE A 965 21.45 -23.55 -16.13
N GLN A 966 21.69 -24.40 -15.12
CA GLN A 966 23.05 -24.60 -14.57
C GLN A 966 24.10 -25.11 -15.58
N ASP A 967 23.67 -25.80 -16.64
CA ASP A 967 24.55 -26.33 -17.70
C ASP A 967 24.58 -25.45 -18.98
N ALA A 968 23.92 -24.27 -18.99
CA ALA A 968 23.76 -23.43 -20.19
C ALA A 968 24.53 -22.09 -20.09
N GLU A 969 25.43 -21.84 -21.04
CA GLU A 969 26.38 -20.70 -21.00
C GLU A 969 25.68 -19.32 -21.10
N ASP A 970 24.55 -19.27 -21.82
CA ASP A 970 23.66 -18.10 -22.02
C ASP A 970 22.63 -17.91 -20.91
N GLY A 971 22.44 -18.91 -20.03
CA GLY A 971 21.38 -18.94 -19.00
C GLY A 971 21.37 -17.72 -18.06
N ARG A 972 22.51 -17.03 -17.95
CA ARG A 972 22.70 -15.79 -17.17
C ARG A 972 21.82 -14.63 -17.64
N LEU A 973 21.55 -14.49 -18.95
CA LEU A 973 20.72 -13.40 -19.48
C LEU A 973 19.27 -13.52 -19.00
N TYR A 974 18.68 -14.70 -19.18
CA TYR A 974 17.30 -15.00 -18.78
C TYR A 974 17.11 -14.87 -17.25
N VAL A 975 18.05 -15.40 -16.47
CA VAL A 975 18.05 -15.28 -15.00
C VAL A 975 18.19 -13.82 -14.56
N GLN A 976 18.97 -13.00 -15.27
CA GLN A 976 19.07 -11.57 -14.98
C GLN A 976 17.77 -10.84 -15.31
N ARG A 977 17.21 -11.00 -16.52
CA ARG A 977 15.94 -10.35 -16.90
C ARG A 977 14.78 -10.72 -15.98
N LEU A 978 14.72 -11.99 -15.54
CA LEU A 978 13.77 -12.42 -14.52
C LEU A 978 13.98 -11.63 -13.21
N ARG A 979 15.20 -11.55 -12.68
CA ARG A 979 15.50 -10.79 -11.45
C ARG A 979 15.18 -9.30 -11.59
N ASP A 980 15.53 -8.70 -12.72
CA ASP A 980 15.26 -7.30 -13.03
C ASP A 980 13.75 -7.02 -13.12
N PHE A 981 12.92 -8.01 -13.49
CA PHE A 981 11.45 -7.94 -13.43
C PHE A 981 10.87 -8.18 -12.02
N VAL A 982 11.37 -9.18 -11.30
CA VAL A 982 10.78 -9.69 -10.03
C VAL A 982 11.41 -9.13 -8.75
N ASP A 983 12.12 -8.00 -8.84
CA ASP A 983 12.72 -7.35 -7.66
C ASP A 983 11.68 -7.19 -6.54
N THR A 984 12.00 -7.72 -5.36
CA THR A 984 10.99 -8.22 -4.42
C THR A 984 10.19 -7.12 -3.72
N ASP A 985 10.67 -5.88 -3.82
CA ASP A 985 10.03 -4.71 -3.24
C ASP A 985 9.34 -3.82 -4.32
N GLU A 986 9.53 -4.09 -5.63
CA GLU A 986 8.84 -3.41 -6.74
C GLU A 986 7.81 -4.28 -7.48
N PHE A 987 8.03 -5.61 -7.59
CA PHE A 987 7.24 -6.53 -8.42
C PHE A 987 5.73 -6.32 -8.30
N PHE A 988 5.21 -6.26 -7.07
CA PHE A 988 3.78 -6.11 -6.84
C PHE A 988 3.23 -4.77 -7.37
N MET A 989 3.98 -3.67 -7.24
CA MET A 989 3.56 -2.38 -7.78
C MET A 989 3.59 -2.35 -9.31
N ARG A 990 4.55 -3.03 -9.93
CA ARG A 990 4.59 -3.21 -11.39
C ARG A 990 3.36 -3.99 -11.89
N MET A 991 2.88 -4.98 -11.13
CA MET A 991 1.62 -5.68 -11.41
C MET A 991 0.38 -4.77 -11.20
N VAL A 992 0.37 -3.93 -10.16
CA VAL A 992 -0.68 -2.91 -9.92
C VAL A 992 -0.76 -1.89 -11.07
N ASP A 993 0.38 -1.48 -11.64
CA ASP A 993 0.42 -0.56 -12.79
C ASP A 993 -0.07 -1.22 -14.08
N LEU A 994 0.19 -2.53 -14.28
CA LEU A 994 -0.30 -3.29 -15.44
C LEU A 994 -1.83 -3.44 -15.46
N VAL A 995 -2.48 -3.56 -14.29
CA VAL A 995 -3.96 -3.73 -14.23
C VAL A 995 -4.75 -2.43 -14.26
N ARG A 996 -4.12 -1.24 -14.21
CA ARG A 996 -4.80 0.08 -14.11
C ARG A 996 -5.57 0.54 -15.39
N GLY A 997 -5.95 -0.38 -16.27
CA GLY A 997 -6.87 -0.08 -17.39
C GLY A 997 -6.37 0.92 -18.44
N SER A 998 -5.06 1.14 -18.58
CA SER A 998 -4.45 2.17 -19.47
C SER A 998 -4.48 1.84 -20.98
N SER A 999 -5.56 1.23 -21.48
CA SER A 999 -5.74 0.87 -22.90
C SER A 999 -7.04 1.44 -23.46
N GLU A 1000 -7.01 1.92 -24.70
CA GLU A 1000 -8.21 2.30 -25.44
C GLU A 1000 -9.16 1.09 -25.59
N LEU A 1001 -8.59 -0.09 -25.86
CA LEU A 1001 -9.28 -1.36 -25.98
C LEU A 1001 -9.74 -1.95 -24.64
N ALA A 1002 -9.64 -1.22 -23.52
CA ALA A 1002 -10.00 -1.76 -22.21
C ALA A 1002 -11.47 -2.26 -22.14
N VAL A 1003 -11.66 -3.41 -21.50
CA VAL A 1003 -12.90 -4.19 -21.39
C VAL A 1003 -13.10 -4.67 -19.95
N ILE A 1004 -14.30 -5.18 -19.67
CA ILE A 1004 -14.50 -6.09 -18.54
C ILE A 1004 -13.84 -7.43 -18.92
N CYS A 1005 -12.70 -7.72 -18.30
CA CYS A 1005 -11.96 -8.97 -18.43
C CYS A 1005 -12.55 -10.04 -17.48
N HIS A 1006 -12.36 -11.31 -17.82
CA HIS A 1006 -12.61 -12.46 -16.94
C HIS A 1006 -11.63 -12.47 -15.75
N GLY A 1007 -10.37 -12.10 -15.97
CA GLY A 1007 -9.32 -11.98 -14.95
C GLY A 1007 -8.69 -13.31 -14.54
N ASP A 1008 -9.49 -14.36 -14.32
CA ASP A 1008 -9.01 -15.69 -13.90
C ASP A 1008 -8.95 -16.72 -15.05
N CYS A 1009 -8.20 -16.39 -16.10
CA CYS A 1009 -8.08 -17.19 -17.33
C CYS A 1009 -7.07 -18.34 -17.21
N TRP A 1010 -7.36 -19.33 -16.35
CA TRP A 1010 -6.53 -20.53 -16.16
C TRP A 1010 -7.30 -21.85 -16.40
N THR A 1011 -6.57 -22.93 -16.65
CA THR A 1011 -7.07 -24.23 -17.13
C THR A 1011 -8.27 -24.82 -16.36
N ASN A 1012 -8.39 -24.58 -15.05
CA ASN A 1012 -9.53 -25.08 -14.27
C ASN A 1012 -10.85 -24.35 -14.60
N ASN A 1013 -10.77 -23.09 -15.02
CA ASN A 1013 -11.94 -22.23 -15.27
C ASN A 1013 -12.52 -22.39 -16.69
N PHE A 1014 -11.98 -23.32 -17.48
CA PHE A 1014 -12.44 -23.65 -18.82
C PHE A 1014 -13.04 -25.05 -18.85
N LEU A 1015 -14.37 -25.13 -18.97
CA LEU A 1015 -15.08 -26.38 -19.13
C LEU A 1015 -15.39 -26.61 -20.61
N TYR A 1016 -15.08 -27.80 -21.11
CA TYR A 1016 -15.23 -28.17 -22.52
C TYR A 1016 -16.25 -29.29 -22.69
N ARG A 1017 -17.10 -29.17 -23.70
CA ARG A 1017 -17.88 -30.29 -24.26
C ARG A 1017 -17.25 -30.69 -25.59
N TYR A 1018 -17.32 -31.97 -25.93
CA TYR A 1018 -16.69 -32.53 -27.13
C TYR A 1018 -17.72 -33.11 -28.11
N SER A 1019 -17.27 -33.46 -29.31
CA SER A 1019 -17.99 -34.34 -30.23
C SER A 1019 -18.17 -35.75 -29.63
N ALA A 1020 -19.12 -36.54 -30.16
CA ALA A 1020 -19.38 -37.89 -29.67
C ALA A 1020 -18.17 -38.85 -29.78
N ASP A 1021 -17.25 -38.59 -30.72
CA ASP A 1021 -15.98 -39.32 -30.87
C ASP A 1021 -14.82 -38.73 -30.05
N ARG A 1022 -15.09 -37.68 -29.26
CA ARG A 1022 -14.16 -36.92 -28.40
C ARG A 1022 -12.97 -36.26 -29.11
N LYS A 1023 -13.01 -36.07 -30.44
CA LYS A 1023 -11.90 -35.48 -31.20
C LYS A 1023 -11.99 -33.97 -31.43
N LEU A 1024 -13.18 -33.38 -31.33
CA LEU A 1024 -13.41 -31.96 -31.59
C LEU A 1024 -14.10 -31.31 -30.39
N VAL A 1025 -13.76 -30.05 -30.10
CA VAL A 1025 -14.51 -29.22 -29.14
C VAL A 1025 -15.88 -28.88 -29.74
N SER A 1026 -16.96 -29.11 -28.99
CA SER A 1026 -18.36 -28.82 -29.36
C SER A 1026 -19.02 -27.75 -28.49
N GLY A 1027 -18.25 -27.11 -27.61
CA GLY A 1027 -18.64 -25.99 -26.77
C GLY A 1027 -17.63 -25.74 -25.66
N VAL A 1028 -17.47 -24.46 -25.29
CA VAL A 1028 -16.66 -24.00 -24.17
C VAL A 1028 -17.58 -23.29 -23.17
N CYS A 1029 -17.24 -23.31 -21.90
CA CYS A 1029 -17.90 -22.53 -20.86
C CYS A 1029 -16.85 -22.00 -19.87
N LEU A 1030 -16.83 -20.68 -19.70
CA LEU A 1030 -15.98 -19.96 -18.77
C LEU A 1030 -16.67 -19.88 -17.40
N VAL A 1031 -15.92 -20.10 -16.31
CA VAL A 1031 -16.45 -20.09 -14.94
C VAL A 1031 -15.53 -19.35 -13.98
N ASP A 1032 -16.07 -18.99 -12.81
CA ASP A 1032 -15.38 -18.27 -11.73
C ASP A 1032 -14.98 -16.81 -12.05
N PHE A 1033 -16.01 -15.97 -12.21
CA PHE A 1033 -15.89 -14.53 -12.48
C PHE A 1033 -15.54 -13.69 -11.23
N GLN A 1034 -14.72 -14.21 -10.32
CA GLN A 1034 -14.36 -13.53 -9.07
C GLN A 1034 -13.24 -12.50 -9.22
N LEU A 1035 -12.34 -12.69 -10.19
CA LEU A 1035 -11.21 -11.80 -10.49
C LEU A 1035 -11.50 -10.80 -11.62
N ILE A 1036 -12.77 -10.62 -12.01
CA ILE A 1036 -13.17 -9.65 -13.04
C ILE A 1036 -12.58 -8.26 -12.74
N ARG A 1037 -12.19 -7.58 -13.81
CA ARG A 1037 -11.45 -6.31 -13.77
C ARG A 1037 -11.76 -5.49 -15.01
N TYR A 1038 -11.73 -4.17 -14.90
CA TYR A 1038 -11.73 -3.30 -16.09
C TYR A 1038 -10.29 -3.06 -16.53
N GLY A 1039 -9.85 -3.73 -17.60
CA GLY A 1039 -8.45 -3.85 -18.00
C GLY A 1039 -8.26 -4.04 -19.50
N SER A 1040 -7.02 -4.13 -19.97
CA SER A 1040 -6.76 -4.52 -21.36
C SER A 1040 -7.16 -6.00 -21.58
N PRO A 1041 -7.79 -6.36 -22.72
CA PRO A 1041 -8.05 -7.76 -23.06
C PRO A 1041 -6.78 -8.60 -23.12
N ALA A 1042 -5.61 -7.97 -23.36
CA ALA A 1042 -4.32 -8.64 -23.35
C ALA A 1042 -3.93 -9.22 -21.98
N LEU A 1043 -4.53 -8.76 -20.86
CA LEU A 1043 -4.31 -9.35 -19.54
C LEU A 1043 -4.83 -10.79 -19.48
N ASP A 1044 -6.03 -11.03 -20.00
CA ASP A 1044 -6.65 -12.36 -20.08
C ASP A 1044 -5.96 -13.25 -21.12
N ILE A 1045 -5.58 -12.68 -22.27
CA ILE A 1045 -4.82 -13.41 -23.30
C ILE A 1045 -3.44 -13.82 -22.76
N ALA A 1046 -2.73 -12.93 -22.04
CA ALA A 1046 -1.44 -13.26 -21.43
C ALA A 1046 -1.58 -14.33 -20.34
N ASN A 1047 -2.61 -14.25 -19.49
CA ASN A 1047 -2.89 -15.28 -18.50
C ASN A 1047 -3.15 -16.65 -19.17
N LEU A 1048 -4.06 -16.72 -20.13
CA LEU A 1048 -4.33 -17.94 -20.91
C LEU A 1048 -3.06 -18.51 -21.57
N ILE A 1049 -2.36 -17.68 -22.35
CA ILE A 1049 -1.21 -18.09 -23.15
C ILE A 1049 -0.05 -18.59 -22.26
N PHE A 1050 0.35 -17.86 -21.22
CA PHE A 1050 1.51 -18.25 -20.43
C PHE A 1050 1.19 -19.27 -19.34
N CYS A 1051 0.00 -19.27 -18.75
CA CYS A 1051 -0.35 -20.21 -17.68
C CYS A 1051 -0.89 -21.56 -18.20
N CYS A 1052 -1.49 -21.63 -19.39
CA CYS A 1052 -2.22 -22.82 -19.85
C CYS A 1052 -1.54 -23.61 -20.99
N THR A 1053 -0.57 -23.04 -21.72
CA THR A 1053 0.07 -23.68 -22.89
C THR A 1053 1.54 -24.03 -22.65
N ASP A 1054 2.17 -24.79 -23.56
CA ASP A 1054 3.61 -25.06 -23.56
C ASP A 1054 4.41 -24.16 -24.54
N HIS A 1055 5.74 -24.21 -24.43
CA HIS A 1055 6.68 -23.45 -25.26
C HIS A 1055 6.53 -23.71 -26.77
N THR A 1056 6.31 -24.96 -27.17
CA THR A 1056 6.20 -25.39 -28.57
C THR A 1056 4.98 -24.74 -29.21
N LEU A 1057 3.84 -24.84 -28.53
CA LEU A 1057 2.58 -24.25 -28.96
C LEU A 1057 2.71 -22.72 -29.10
N ARG A 1058 3.32 -22.03 -28.13
CA ARG A 1058 3.55 -20.57 -28.24
C ARG A 1058 4.50 -20.22 -29.38
N LYS A 1059 5.61 -20.94 -29.51
CA LYS A 1059 6.64 -20.68 -30.53
C LYS A 1059 6.14 -20.89 -31.95
N GLU A 1060 5.25 -21.86 -32.18
CA GLU A 1060 4.69 -22.14 -33.51
C GLU A 1060 3.42 -21.32 -33.79
N HIS A 1061 2.55 -21.09 -32.80
CA HIS A 1061 1.18 -20.62 -33.03
C HIS A 1061 0.78 -19.30 -32.36
N LEU A 1062 1.61 -18.67 -31.52
CA LEU A 1062 1.23 -17.41 -30.86
C LEU A 1062 0.80 -16.29 -31.84
N PRO A 1063 1.48 -16.06 -32.99
CA PRO A 1063 1.02 -15.07 -33.98
C PRO A 1063 -0.36 -15.41 -34.57
N SER A 1064 -0.64 -16.70 -34.85
CA SER A 1064 -1.95 -17.14 -35.36
C SER A 1064 -3.05 -17.10 -34.30
N LEU A 1065 -2.72 -17.32 -33.02
CA LEU A 1065 -3.65 -17.23 -31.90
C LEU A 1065 -4.06 -15.77 -31.62
N LEU A 1066 -3.11 -14.83 -31.62
CA LEU A 1066 -3.40 -13.39 -31.54
C LEU A 1066 -4.23 -12.91 -32.74
N LYS A 1067 -3.93 -13.44 -33.94
CA LYS A 1067 -4.73 -13.18 -35.14
C LYS A 1067 -6.17 -13.70 -34.97
N LEU A 1068 -6.36 -14.97 -34.62
CA LEU A 1068 -7.69 -15.57 -34.40
C LEU A 1068 -8.54 -14.74 -33.43
N TYR A 1069 -7.96 -14.35 -32.28
CA TYR A 1069 -8.62 -13.50 -31.31
C TYR A 1069 -9.07 -12.16 -31.93
N GLY A 1070 -8.19 -11.47 -32.66
CA GLY A 1070 -8.54 -10.21 -33.34
C GLY A 1070 -9.63 -10.36 -34.40
N GLN A 1071 -9.61 -11.46 -35.16
CA GLN A 1071 -10.62 -11.74 -36.19
C GLN A 1071 -11.99 -12.06 -35.58
N GLU A 1072 -12.06 -12.88 -34.53
CA GLU A 1072 -13.33 -13.15 -33.82
C GLU A 1072 -13.85 -11.91 -33.09
N LEU A 1073 -12.97 -11.07 -32.53
CA LEU A 1073 -13.35 -9.79 -31.91
C LEU A 1073 -13.97 -8.84 -32.95
N ALA A 1074 -13.28 -8.65 -34.09
CA ALA A 1074 -13.77 -7.82 -35.19
C ALA A 1074 -15.11 -8.32 -35.74
N LYS A 1075 -15.24 -9.64 -35.95
CA LYS A 1075 -16.45 -10.33 -36.42
C LYS A 1075 -17.62 -10.18 -35.44
N ALA A 1076 -17.39 -10.25 -34.14
CA ALA A 1076 -18.41 -10.02 -33.12
C ALA A 1076 -18.84 -8.54 -33.05
N LEU A 1077 -17.90 -7.58 -33.07
CA LEU A 1077 -18.20 -6.15 -33.16
C LEU A 1077 -19.06 -5.80 -34.40
N LYS A 1078 -18.67 -6.33 -35.57
CA LYS A 1078 -19.43 -6.22 -36.83
C LYS A 1078 -20.86 -6.79 -36.68
N LYS A 1079 -21.03 -7.94 -36.00
CA LYS A 1079 -22.35 -8.54 -35.71
C LYS A 1079 -23.25 -7.71 -34.77
N PHE A 1080 -22.67 -6.98 -33.81
CA PHE A 1080 -23.46 -6.09 -32.94
C PHE A 1080 -23.86 -4.77 -33.61
N GLY A 1081 -23.32 -4.49 -34.80
CA GLY A 1081 -23.54 -3.23 -35.52
C GLY A 1081 -22.80 -2.05 -34.89
N SER A 1082 -21.69 -2.33 -34.20
CA SER A 1082 -20.93 -1.37 -33.40
C SER A 1082 -19.44 -1.65 -33.55
N TYR A 1083 -18.76 -0.87 -34.40
CA TYR A 1083 -17.30 -0.91 -34.56
C TYR A 1083 -16.75 0.43 -34.04
N PRO A 1084 -16.28 0.49 -32.78
CA PRO A 1084 -15.89 1.75 -32.17
C PRO A 1084 -14.66 2.35 -32.85
N SER A 1085 -14.62 3.67 -33.07
CA SER A 1085 -13.49 4.34 -33.76
C SER A 1085 -12.14 4.13 -33.08
N PHE A 1086 -12.10 3.93 -31.76
CA PHE A 1086 -10.87 3.59 -31.03
C PHE A 1086 -10.34 2.18 -31.35
N CYS A 1087 -11.14 1.30 -31.95
CA CYS A 1087 -10.70 0.01 -32.49
C CYS A 1087 -9.98 0.13 -33.85
N GLY A 1088 -9.93 1.33 -34.44
CA GLY A 1088 -9.41 1.56 -35.78
C GLY A 1088 -10.50 1.55 -36.86
N SER A 1089 -10.07 1.66 -38.12
CA SER A 1089 -10.92 1.73 -39.31
C SER A 1089 -11.14 0.38 -39.99
N CYS A 1090 -10.26 -0.60 -39.74
CA CYS A 1090 -10.28 -1.92 -40.34
C CYS A 1090 -9.82 -3.03 -39.37
N GLU A 1091 -9.86 -4.28 -39.83
CA GLU A 1091 -9.52 -5.46 -39.01
C GLU A 1091 -8.01 -5.56 -38.75
N GLU A 1092 -7.21 -5.02 -39.66
CA GLU A 1092 -5.75 -4.93 -39.58
C GLU A 1092 -5.30 -3.96 -38.48
N GLU A 1093 -5.85 -2.73 -38.45
CA GLU A 1093 -5.57 -1.74 -37.39
C GLU A 1093 -5.93 -2.27 -35.99
N LEU A 1094 -7.05 -3.00 -35.88
CA LEU A 1094 -7.46 -3.63 -34.62
C LEU A 1094 -6.48 -4.74 -34.20
N LEU A 1095 -6.00 -5.55 -35.15
CA LEU A 1095 -5.01 -6.59 -34.88
C LEU A 1095 -3.65 -6.01 -34.47
N GLU A 1096 -3.21 -4.92 -35.10
CA GLU A 1096 -1.99 -4.20 -34.70
C GLU A 1096 -2.10 -3.70 -33.26
N LYS A 1097 -3.19 -3.00 -32.90
CA LYS A 1097 -3.44 -2.56 -31.52
C LYS A 1097 -3.47 -3.72 -30.51
N ILE A 1098 -4.05 -4.86 -30.86
CA ILE A 1098 -4.05 -6.06 -30.02
C ILE A 1098 -2.64 -6.61 -29.81
N GLN A 1099 -1.78 -6.59 -30.83
CA GLN A 1099 -0.39 -7.04 -30.74
C GLN A 1099 0.46 -6.07 -29.90
N GLU A 1100 0.24 -4.76 -30.01
CA GLU A 1100 0.90 -3.75 -29.16
C GLU A 1100 0.51 -3.89 -27.69
N ASP A 1101 -0.79 -4.04 -27.40
CA ASP A 1101 -1.27 -4.27 -26.03
C ASP A 1101 -0.75 -5.62 -25.49
N PHE A 1102 -0.76 -6.69 -26.30
CA PHE A 1102 -0.17 -7.97 -25.89
C PHE A 1102 1.32 -7.83 -25.56
N LYS A 1103 2.10 -7.14 -26.39
CA LYS A 1103 3.52 -6.84 -26.10
C LYS A 1103 3.71 -6.05 -24.80
N LYS A 1104 2.83 -5.08 -24.51
CA LYS A 1104 2.85 -4.27 -23.28
C LYS A 1104 2.50 -5.07 -22.01
N TYR A 1105 1.56 -6.00 -22.12
CA TYR A 1105 0.98 -6.74 -21.00
C TYR A 1105 1.44 -8.21 -20.85
N ALA A 1106 2.17 -8.80 -21.80
CA ALA A 1106 2.61 -10.21 -21.76
C ALA A 1106 3.30 -10.62 -20.44
N ARG A 1107 4.14 -9.74 -19.89
CA ARG A 1107 4.80 -9.89 -18.57
C ARG A 1107 3.85 -10.03 -17.37
N PHE A 1108 2.58 -9.61 -17.48
CA PHE A 1108 1.53 -9.89 -16.50
C PHE A 1108 1.25 -11.41 -16.39
N GLY A 1109 1.29 -12.13 -17.52
CA GLY A 1109 1.15 -13.58 -17.56
C GLY A 1109 2.31 -14.30 -16.84
N LEU A 1110 3.54 -13.81 -16.96
CA LEU A 1110 4.66 -14.32 -16.14
C LEU A 1110 4.42 -14.07 -14.64
N GLY A 1111 3.91 -12.90 -14.27
CA GLY A 1111 3.57 -12.60 -12.87
C GLY A 1111 2.53 -13.55 -12.30
N LEU A 1112 1.42 -13.78 -13.02
CA LEU A 1112 0.38 -14.75 -12.63
C LEU A 1112 0.87 -16.21 -12.69
N ALA A 1113 1.79 -16.56 -13.58
CA ALA A 1113 2.38 -17.90 -13.64
C ALA A 1113 3.13 -18.28 -12.35
N MET A 1114 3.58 -17.32 -11.55
CA MET A 1114 4.21 -17.58 -10.24
C MET A 1114 3.21 -18.08 -9.19
N ASP A 1115 1.94 -17.65 -9.29
CA ASP A 1115 0.84 -18.16 -8.47
C ASP A 1115 0.32 -19.50 -9.04
N ILE A 1116 0.10 -19.53 -10.36
CA ILE A 1116 -0.68 -20.59 -11.01
C ILE A 1116 0.14 -21.87 -11.29
N LEU A 1117 1.42 -21.77 -11.71
CA LEU A 1117 2.19 -22.95 -12.10
C LEU A 1117 2.54 -23.92 -10.95
N PRO A 1118 2.88 -23.47 -9.71
CA PRO A 1118 3.06 -24.38 -8.59
C PRO A 1118 1.78 -25.20 -8.34
N ILE A 1119 0.62 -24.55 -8.42
CA ILE A 1119 -0.69 -25.16 -8.20
C ILE A 1119 -1.10 -26.10 -9.35
N SER A 1120 -0.92 -25.69 -10.61
CA SER A 1120 -1.36 -26.48 -11.77
C SER A 1120 -0.49 -27.72 -12.01
N THR A 1121 0.79 -27.67 -11.62
CA THR A 1121 1.74 -28.80 -11.81
C THR A 1121 1.84 -29.76 -10.64
N CYS A 1122 1.30 -29.44 -9.45
CA CYS A 1122 1.28 -30.37 -8.31
C CYS A 1122 0.21 -31.48 -8.47
N SER A 1123 0.37 -32.59 -7.74
CA SER A 1123 -0.63 -33.67 -7.68
C SER A 1123 -1.81 -33.30 -6.77
N ALA A 1124 -3.00 -33.87 -7.00
CA ALA A 1124 -4.22 -33.45 -6.30
C ALA A 1124 -4.23 -33.74 -4.77
N ASP A 1125 -3.37 -34.64 -4.30
CA ASP A 1125 -3.09 -34.93 -2.88
C ASP A 1125 -2.10 -33.92 -2.25
N GLN A 1126 -1.26 -33.30 -3.06
CA GLN A 1126 -0.30 -32.25 -2.65
C GLN A 1126 -0.88 -30.84 -2.82
N ALA A 1127 -1.85 -30.66 -3.71
CA ALA A 1127 -2.59 -29.42 -3.88
C ALA A 1127 -3.15 -28.92 -2.52
N PRO A 1128 -3.08 -27.62 -2.21
CA PRO A 1128 -3.40 -27.14 -0.87
C PRO A 1128 -4.92 -27.18 -0.64
N ASP A 1129 -5.35 -27.70 0.51
CA ASP A 1129 -6.77 -27.76 0.88
C ASP A 1129 -7.14 -26.59 1.80
N LEU A 1130 -7.53 -25.47 1.19
CA LEU A 1130 -7.76 -24.21 1.90
C LEU A 1130 -9.04 -24.22 2.76
N TYR A 1131 -9.85 -25.29 2.67
CA TYR A 1131 -10.99 -25.53 3.55
C TYR A 1131 -10.58 -26.25 4.85
N VAL A 1132 -9.41 -26.90 4.87
CA VAL A 1132 -8.93 -27.78 5.95
C VAL A 1132 -7.92 -27.09 6.88
N LEU A 1133 -7.45 -25.88 6.56
CA LEU A 1133 -6.63 -25.09 7.49
C LEU A 1133 -7.34 -24.92 8.86
N PRO A 1134 -6.65 -25.19 9.99
CA PRO A 1134 -7.16 -24.88 11.31
C PRO A 1134 -7.49 -23.39 11.46
N ALA A 1135 -8.59 -23.08 12.14
CA ALA A 1135 -8.95 -21.69 12.44
C ALA A 1135 -7.97 -20.98 13.40
N GLU A 1136 -7.02 -21.73 13.96
CA GLU A 1136 -5.98 -21.23 14.88
C GLU A 1136 -4.73 -20.71 14.14
N ASP A 1137 -4.53 -21.09 12.87
CA ASP A 1137 -3.40 -20.68 12.02
C ASP A 1137 -3.71 -19.46 11.12
N ALA A 1138 -4.89 -18.86 11.24
CA ALA A 1138 -5.30 -17.71 10.44
C ALA A 1138 -4.57 -16.43 10.91
N THR A 1139 -3.62 -15.94 10.09
CA THR A 1139 -2.86 -14.72 10.36
C THR A 1139 -3.45 -13.50 9.62
N ASN A 1140 -3.07 -12.29 10.05
CA ASN A 1140 -3.46 -11.01 9.40
C ASN A 1140 -2.68 -10.74 8.09
N LEU A 1141 -2.34 -11.77 7.31
CA LEU A 1141 -1.54 -11.73 6.10
C LEU A 1141 -2.01 -12.80 5.10
N ALA A 1142 -1.67 -12.65 3.82
CA ALA A 1142 -1.92 -13.68 2.82
C ALA A 1142 -1.23 -15.01 3.23
N PRO A 1143 -1.96 -16.15 3.26
CA PRO A 1143 -1.41 -17.42 3.73
C PRO A 1143 -0.34 -17.97 2.78
N GLU A 1144 0.73 -18.54 3.36
CA GLU A 1144 1.81 -19.15 2.58
C GLU A 1144 1.33 -20.46 1.93
N LEU A 1145 1.06 -20.41 0.62
CA LEU A 1145 0.77 -21.57 -0.22
C LEU A 1145 2.04 -22.44 -0.38
N ASN A 1146 2.30 -23.27 0.63
CA ASN A 1146 3.44 -24.19 0.72
C ASN A 1146 3.31 -25.38 -0.26
N VAL A 1147 3.20 -25.09 -1.56
CA VAL A 1147 3.30 -26.07 -2.64
C VAL A 1147 4.77 -26.12 -3.10
N PRO A 1148 5.52 -27.20 -2.79
CA PRO A 1148 6.94 -27.24 -3.11
C PRO A 1148 7.16 -27.25 -4.63
N PRO A 1149 8.11 -26.44 -5.16
CA PRO A 1149 8.38 -26.38 -6.58
C PRO A 1149 8.89 -27.72 -7.11
N ASN A 1150 8.35 -28.15 -8.26
CA ASN A 1150 8.70 -29.41 -8.93
C ASN A 1150 9.35 -29.16 -10.31
N GLU A 1151 9.91 -30.20 -10.92
CA GLU A 1151 10.63 -30.12 -12.19
C GLU A 1151 9.75 -29.70 -13.40
N ILE A 1152 8.43 -29.92 -13.34
CA ILE A 1152 7.50 -29.47 -14.38
C ILE A 1152 7.24 -27.96 -14.21
N CYS A 1153 7.04 -27.51 -12.96
CA CYS A 1153 6.94 -26.08 -12.63
C CYS A 1153 8.19 -25.32 -13.05
N GLY A 1154 9.39 -25.82 -12.71
CA GLY A 1154 10.66 -25.19 -13.05
C GLY A 1154 10.89 -25.05 -14.55
N ARG A 1155 10.55 -26.08 -15.34
CA ARG A 1155 10.62 -26.03 -16.80
C ARG A 1155 9.58 -25.08 -17.40
N LYS A 1156 8.30 -25.18 -17.04
CA LYS A 1156 7.26 -24.25 -17.53
C LYS A 1156 7.60 -22.78 -17.19
N MET A 1157 8.12 -22.51 -15.99
CA MET A 1157 8.57 -21.18 -15.57
C MET A 1157 9.78 -20.68 -16.38
N ARG A 1158 10.80 -21.52 -16.58
CA ARG A 1158 11.97 -21.21 -17.43
C ARG A 1158 11.51 -20.84 -18.84
N ASP A 1159 10.63 -21.64 -19.41
CA ASP A 1159 10.21 -21.48 -20.81
C ASP A 1159 9.44 -20.18 -21.04
N ILE A 1160 8.59 -19.75 -20.11
CA ILE A 1160 7.94 -18.43 -20.16
C ILE A 1160 8.99 -17.30 -20.12
N VAL A 1161 10.03 -17.42 -19.31
CA VAL A 1161 11.11 -16.41 -19.25
C VAL A 1161 11.90 -16.37 -20.57
N VAL A 1162 12.16 -17.52 -21.21
CA VAL A 1162 12.76 -17.57 -22.56
C VAL A 1162 11.84 -16.88 -23.57
N ASP A 1163 10.56 -17.25 -23.62
CA ASP A 1163 9.57 -16.69 -24.54
C ASP A 1163 9.49 -15.16 -24.44
N LEU A 1164 9.44 -14.60 -23.22
CA LEU A 1164 9.36 -13.15 -23.04
C LEU A 1164 10.69 -12.42 -23.32
N VAL A 1165 11.84 -13.03 -23.02
CA VAL A 1165 13.16 -12.39 -23.27
C VAL A 1165 13.49 -12.37 -24.76
N ASP A 1166 13.28 -13.49 -25.47
CA ASP A 1166 13.59 -13.63 -26.90
C ASP A 1166 12.73 -12.69 -27.76
N ASN A 1167 11.47 -12.47 -27.39
CA ASN A 1167 10.57 -11.54 -28.07
C ASN A 1167 10.72 -10.07 -27.60
N GLY A 1168 11.56 -9.81 -26.58
CA GLY A 1168 11.78 -8.46 -26.05
C GLY A 1168 10.58 -7.88 -25.29
N TRP A 1169 9.88 -8.71 -24.52
CA TRP A 1169 8.70 -8.39 -23.71
C TRP A 1169 8.98 -8.38 -22.19
N LEU A 1170 10.22 -8.72 -21.78
CA LEU A 1170 10.74 -8.67 -20.40
C LEU A 1170 11.98 -7.79 -20.27
#